data_AF-A0A1Y4V8H1-F1
#
_entry.id   AF-A0A1Y4V8H1-F1
#
_cell.length_a   1.000
_cell.length_b   1.000
_cell.length_c   1.000
_cell.angle_alpha   90.00
_cell.angle_beta   90.00
_cell.angle_gamma   90.00
#
_symmetry.space_group_name_H-M   'P 1'
#
loop_
_entity.id
_entity.type
_entity.pdbx_description
1 polymer ?
#
loop_
_entity_poly.entity_id
_entity_poly.type
_entity_poly.pdbx_seq_one_letter_code
_entity_poly.pdbx_strand_id
1 'polypeptide(L)'
;MTTQKNFNVFLFILLLGVFSPLMAQNMSDSQVLEYVKDGIRQGKEQKQLASELARKGVTKEQATRVKQLYEQQNNVNASTATGTDVNESRLREEMKENTSDMLEDHPSTQDLARGNQVFGRNIFNTRNLTFEPSVNIATPLNYRLGPGDEVIIDIWGASQNTIRQQISPDGTINIQKIGPVNLNGLTISEANDYLKKTLNKIYNGLNNTNDPTSDIRLTLGSIRTIQINVMGEVVQPGTYSLSSFSTVFHALYRAGGVSDIGSLRNVQLVRNGKNIATIDVYQFIMKGNIQDDIRLQEGDVVIVPAYDVLVKIDGKVKRPMRFEMKKDESLSTLISYAGGFEADAYTRSLRVVRQNGQEYEVNTVKDLDYSVYKMRNGDVVTAEAILNRFINKLEIRGAVYRPGIYQLNGKLNTVRELVNEAQGLTGDAFLNRAVLYRQREDLTSEVVPVDIKAIMDGTSPNIILMKNDILYIPSIHDLEDRGDVVIHGEVAKPDSYSYADNMTLEDLIIQAGGLREAASVVRVDVSRRIKNPRSTADNDTIGQIYTFSLKEGFVVDGTPGFVLQPYDEVYVRRSPGYQAQQNVAVEGEILFGGSYAMTSREERLSDLINKAGGATNYAYLRGAKLTRVANASEKRRMGDVIRLMSRQLGEAMIDSLGIRVEDHFTVGIDLEKALANPGSTADILLREGDVISIPKNNNTVTINGAVMVPNTVSYIKGEDIDYYLNQAGGYSENAKKSKKFIVYMNGQVTKVKGSGKKQIEPGCEIIVPSKAKKKTNIGNILGYATTFSTLGMMVASIANLIKK
;
A
#
# COMPACT_ATOMS: atom_id res chain seq x y z
N MET A 1 10.62 -11.91 -21.65
CA MET A 1 9.68 -10.78 -21.46
C MET A 1 8.24 -11.21 -21.16
N THR A 2 7.69 -12.21 -21.85
CA THR A 2 6.32 -12.73 -21.66
C THR A 2 6.06 -13.28 -20.24
N THR A 3 7.02 -13.98 -19.63
CA THR A 3 6.94 -14.50 -18.25
C THR A 3 6.90 -13.41 -17.18
N GLN A 4 7.60 -12.28 -17.38
CA GLN A 4 7.61 -11.16 -16.43
C GLN A 4 6.29 -10.37 -16.50
N LYS A 5 5.75 -10.17 -17.71
CA LYS A 5 4.42 -9.57 -17.92
C LYS A 5 3.34 -10.42 -17.26
N ASN A 6 3.42 -11.75 -17.40
CA ASN A 6 2.49 -12.68 -16.78
C ASN A 6 2.59 -12.73 -15.25
N PHE A 7 3.80 -12.59 -14.69
CA PHE A 7 4.02 -12.56 -13.24
C PHE A 7 3.45 -11.28 -12.59
N ASN A 8 3.59 -10.13 -13.27
CA ASN A 8 3.02 -8.86 -12.80
C ASN A 8 1.49 -8.85 -12.84
N VAL A 9 0.87 -9.41 -13.89
CA VAL A 9 -0.60 -9.55 -13.97
C VAL A 9 -1.13 -10.54 -12.93
N PHE A 10 -0.43 -11.65 -12.68
CA PHE A 10 -0.75 -12.61 -11.62
C PHE A 10 -0.78 -11.97 -10.22
N LEU A 11 0.22 -11.14 -9.88
CA LEU A 11 0.29 -10.47 -8.58
C LEU A 11 -0.84 -9.44 -8.39
N PHE A 12 -1.20 -8.74 -9.47
CA PHE A 12 -2.30 -7.78 -9.48
C PHE A 12 -3.65 -8.45 -9.16
N ILE A 13 -3.86 -9.68 -9.65
CA ILE A 13 -5.07 -10.48 -9.35
C ILE A 13 -5.09 -10.94 -7.90
N LEU A 14 -3.95 -11.31 -7.30
CA LEU A 14 -3.88 -11.74 -5.91
C LEU A 14 -4.13 -10.58 -4.92
N LEU A 15 -3.77 -9.35 -5.29
CA LEU A 15 -3.96 -8.12 -4.52
C LEU A 15 -5.44 -7.70 -4.36
N LEU A 16 -6.34 -8.24 -5.20
CA LEU A 16 -7.76 -7.90 -5.31
C LEU A 16 -8.69 -8.84 -4.51
N GLY A 17 -8.19 -9.94 -3.96
CA GLY A 17 -9.01 -10.94 -3.25
C GLY A 17 -9.22 -10.61 -1.77
N VAL A 18 -10.44 -10.21 -1.38
CA VAL A 18 -10.85 -10.17 0.04
C VAL A 18 -11.51 -11.51 0.39
N PHE A 19 -10.80 -12.38 1.09
CA PHE A 19 -11.40 -13.58 1.70
C PHE A 19 -10.88 -13.78 3.13
N SER A 20 -11.81 -14.09 4.02
CA SER A 20 -11.57 -14.36 5.44
C SER A 20 -10.68 -15.60 5.63
N PRO A 21 -9.80 -15.64 6.63
CA PRO A 21 -8.86 -16.74 6.79
C PRO A 21 -9.58 -17.98 7.35
N LEU A 22 -9.60 -19.05 6.56
CA LEU A 22 -9.80 -20.41 7.05
C LEU A 22 -8.44 -21.10 7.08
N MET A 23 -8.12 -21.71 8.22
CA MET A 23 -6.86 -22.37 8.54
C MET A 23 -6.37 -23.28 7.39
N ALA A 24 -5.29 -22.90 6.71
CA ALA A 24 -4.58 -23.70 5.72
C ALA A 24 -3.06 -23.58 5.96
N GLN A 25 -2.32 -24.65 5.65
CA GLN A 25 -0.86 -24.75 5.82
C GLN A 25 -0.12 -23.59 5.14
N ASN A 26 0.69 -22.84 5.91
CA ASN A 26 1.50 -21.74 5.38
C ASN A 26 2.65 -22.28 4.51
N MET A 27 2.66 -21.91 3.23
CA MET A 27 3.79 -22.10 2.32
C MET A 27 4.89 -21.06 2.62
N SER A 28 6.16 -21.41 2.41
CA SER A 28 7.27 -20.43 2.45
C SER A 28 7.34 -19.58 1.18
N ASP A 29 7.96 -18.40 1.24
CA ASP A 29 8.11 -17.47 0.10
C ASP A 29 8.79 -18.15 -1.11
N SER A 30 9.75 -19.05 -0.86
CA SER A 30 10.39 -19.88 -1.88
C SER A 30 9.46 -20.93 -2.51
N GLN A 31 8.58 -21.55 -1.72
CA GLN A 31 7.60 -22.52 -2.21
C GLN A 31 6.51 -21.85 -3.04
N VAL A 32 6.11 -20.63 -2.67
CA VAL A 32 5.15 -19.82 -3.44
C VAL A 32 5.74 -19.47 -4.81
N LEU A 33 7.00 -19.03 -4.85
CA LEU A 33 7.69 -18.70 -6.08
C LEU A 33 7.79 -19.90 -7.04
N GLU A 34 8.17 -21.07 -6.51
CA GLU A 34 8.32 -22.28 -7.31
C GLU A 34 6.96 -22.79 -7.84
N TYR A 35 5.91 -22.73 -7.01
CA TYR A 35 4.54 -23.08 -7.41
C TYR A 35 4.02 -22.22 -8.56
N VAL A 36 4.29 -20.91 -8.53
CA VAL A 36 3.90 -19.98 -9.61
C VAL A 36 4.68 -20.27 -10.89
N LYS A 37 5.99 -20.51 -10.80
CA LYS A 37 6.83 -20.88 -11.97
C LYS A 37 6.34 -22.15 -12.64
N ASP A 38 6.02 -23.18 -11.86
CA ASP A 38 5.54 -24.45 -12.37
C ASP A 38 4.14 -24.37 -12.97
N GLY A 39 3.21 -23.62 -12.36
CA GLY A 39 1.89 -23.40 -12.93
C GLY A 39 1.93 -22.64 -14.26
N ILE A 40 2.85 -21.68 -14.42
CA ILE A 40 3.06 -20.97 -15.69
C ILE A 40 3.67 -21.90 -16.75
N ARG A 41 4.64 -22.76 -16.39
CA ARG A 41 5.18 -23.79 -17.30
C ARG A 41 4.11 -24.78 -17.76
N GLN A 42 3.13 -25.05 -16.91
CA GLN A 42 1.98 -25.91 -17.20
C GLN A 42 0.85 -25.20 -17.96
N GLY A 43 1.00 -23.91 -18.31
CA GLY A 43 0.02 -23.15 -19.07
C GLY A 43 -1.28 -22.84 -18.31
N LYS A 44 -1.28 -22.93 -16.98
CA LYS A 44 -2.47 -22.60 -16.17
C LYS A 44 -2.82 -21.11 -16.29
N GLU A 45 -4.12 -20.82 -16.34
CA GLU A 45 -4.58 -19.44 -16.30
C GLU A 45 -4.25 -18.77 -14.97
N GLN A 46 -3.86 -17.50 -15.01
CA GLN A 46 -3.40 -16.74 -13.84
C GLN A 46 -4.49 -16.60 -12.76
N LYS A 47 -5.77 -16.52 -13.17
CA LYS A 47 -6.92 -16.45 -12.26
C LYS A 47 -7.07 -17.76 -11.46
N GLN A 48 -6.77 -18.90 -12.08
CA GLN A 48 -6.78 -20.21 -11.43
C GLN A 48 -5.63 -20.36 -10.43
N LEU A 49 -4.42 -19.94 -10.84
CA LEU A 49 -3.22 -19.90 -9.99
C LEU A 49 -3.42 -19.03 -8.73
N ALA A 50 -4.02 -17.85 -8.88
CA ALA A 50 -4.27 -16.94 -7.77
C ALA A 50 -5.29 -17.53 -6.78
N SER A 51 -6.34 -18.19 -7.28
CA SER A 51 -7.34 -18.88 -6.45
C SER A 51 -6.76 -20.07 -5.69
N GLU A 52 -5.87 -20.86 -6.32
CA GLU A 52 -5.18 -21.98 -5.69
C GLU A 52 -4.25 -21.52 -4.56
N LEU A 53 -3.50 -20.42 -4.76
CA LEU A 53 -2.56 -19.89 -3.76
C LEU A 53 -3.26 -19.18 -2.60
N ALA A 54 -4.36 -18.46 -2.87
CA ALA A 54 -5.21 -17.91 -1.82
C ALA A 54 -5.83 -19.02 -0.95
N ARG A 55 -6.28 -20.12 -1.56
CA ARG A 55 -6.76 -21.32 -0.84
C ARG A 55 -5.67 -22.02 -0.04
N LYS A 56 -4.40 -21.85 -0.43
CA LYS A 56 -3.21 -22.34 0.29
C LYS A 56 -2.68 -21.34 1.32
N GLY A 57 -3.42 -20.28 1.64
CA GLY A 57 -3.10 -19.37 2.75
C GLY A 57 -2.05 -18.29 2.44
N VAL A 58 -1.70 -18.08 1.17
CA VAL A 58 -0.72 -17.04 0.79
C VAL A 58 -1.31 -15.65 1.00
N THR A 59 -0.66 -14.83 1.83
CA THR A 59 -1.13 -13.47 2.12
C THR A 59 -0.69 -12.45 1.08
N LYS A 60 -1.37 -11.30 1.04
CA LYS A 60 -1.05 -10.16 0.19
C LYS A 60 0.38 -9.65 0.41
N GLU A 61 0.81 -9.56 1.67
CA GLU A 61 2.15 -9.14 2.04
C GLU A 61 3.20 -10.15 1.57
N GLN A 62 2.89 -11.45 1.67
CA GLN A 62 3.78 -12.52 1.23
C GLN A 62 4.01 -12.50 -0.28
N ALA A 63 2.94 -12.29 -1.06
CA ALA A 63 3.05 -12.20 -2.50
C ALA A 63 3.87 -10.97 -2.94
N THR A 64 3.75 -9.86 -2.21
CA THR A 64 4.49 -8.63 -2.48
C THR A 64 6.00 -8.80 -2.24
N ARG A 65 6.39 -9.54 -1.18
CA ARG A 65 7.78 -9.91 -0.92
C ARG A 65 8.36 -10.85 -1.98
N VAL A 66 7.57 -11.85 -2.41
CA VAL A 66 7.99 -12.79 -3.46
C VAL A 66 8.22 -12.06 -4.79
N LYS A 67 7.45 -11.01 -5.09
CA LYS A 67 7.68 -10.13 -6.23
C LYS A 67 9.04 -9.44 -6.18
N GLN A 68 9.37 -8.82 -5.05
CA GLN A 68 10.64 -8.13 -4.86
C GLN A 68 11.82 -9.09 -4.99
N LEU A 69 11.70 -10.32 -4.48
CA LEU A 69 12.71 -11.37 -4.64
C LEU A 69 12.89 -11.78 -6.11
N TYR A 70 11.80 -11.92 -6.87
CA TYR A 70 11.84 -12.26 -8.29
C TYR A 70 12.44 -11.13 -9.15
N GLU A 71 12.14 -9.87 -8.84
CA GLU A 71 12.69 -8.69 -9.50
C GLU A 71 14.19 -8.49 -9.20
N GLN A 72 14.61 -8.69 -7.95
CA GLN A 72 16.03 -8.67 -7.58
C GLN A 72 16.83 -9.77 -8.28
N GLN A 73 16.26 -10.96 -8.44
CA GLN A 73 16.94 -12.09 -9.11
C GLN A 73 17.12 -11.86 -10.62
N ASN A 74 16.24 -11.06 -11.26
CA ASN A 74 16.38 -10.67 -12.67
C ASN A 74 17.31 -9.47 -12.87
N ASN A 75 17.43 -8.55 -11.90
CA ASN A 75 18.39 -7.43 -11.98
C ASN A 75 19.85 -7.89 -11.86
N VAL A 76 20.11 -9.06 -11.25
CA VAL A 76 21.46 -9.66 -11.22
C VAL A 76 21.90 -10.20 -12.59
N ASN A 77 20.97 -10.39 -13.55
CA ASN A 77 21.30 -10.76 -14.93
C ASN A 77 21.53 -9.55 -15.86
N ALA A 78 21.32 -8.32 -15.38
CA ALA A 78 21.56 -7.09 -16.14
C ALA A 78 22.98 -6.51 -15.95
N SER A 79 23.74 -7.02 -14.97
CA SER A 79 25.09 -6.55 -14.65
C SER A 79 26.20 -7.15 -15.54
N THR A 80 25.86 -7.74 -16.69
CA THR A 80 26.83 -8.28 -17.66
C THR A 80 26.60 -7.76 -19.09
N ALA A 81 26.02 -6.57 -19.25
CA ALA A 81 25.71 -5.99 -20.56
C ALA A 81 26.56 -4.73 -20.84
N THR A 82 27.05 -4.62 -22.07
CA THR A 82 27.90 -3.53 -22.57
C THR A 82 27.11 -2.22 -22.77
N GLY A 83 27.80 -1.08 -22.74
CA GLY A 83 27.21 0.28 -22.71
C GLY A 83 26.21 0.65 -23.82
N THR A 84 26.17 -0.10 -24.93
CA THR A 84 25.12 0.03 -25.97
C THR A 84 23.74 -0.45 -25.51
N ASP A 85 23.68 -1.44 -24.62
CA ASP A 85 22.41 -1.98 -24.12
C ASP A 85 21.73 -1.03 -23.12
N VAL A 86 22.50 -0.17 -22.45
CA VAL A 86 21.97 0.81 -21.47
C VAL A 86 21.22 1.95 -22.16
N ASN A 87 21.71 2.42 -23.31
CA ASN A 87 21.03 3.46 -24.10
C ASN A 87 19.77 2.94 -24.81
N GLU A 88 19.79 1.71 -25.34
CA GLU A 88 18.57 1.07 -25.87
C GLU A 88 17.53 0.80 -24.76
N SER A 89 17.99 0.52 -23.53
CA SER A 89 17.11 0.34 -22.36
C SER A 89 16.41 1.63 -21.97
N ARG A 90 17.14 2.75 -21.93
CA ARG A 90 16.58 4.09 -21.63
C ARG A 90 15.60 4.57 -22.70
N LEU A 91 15.92 4.35 -23.99
CA LEU A 91 14.99 4.61 -25.10
C LEU A 91 13.74 3.73 -25.04
N ARG A 92 13.86 2.46 -24.60
CA ARG A 92 12.71 1.56 -24.37
C ARG A 92 11.91 1.92 -23.12
N GLU A 93 12.51 2.54 -22.11
CA GLU A 93 11.84 3.05 -20.91
C GLU A 93 11.08 4.36 -21.19
N GLU A 94 11.67 5.31 -21.92
CA GLU A 94 10.98 6.53 -22.38
C GLU A 94 9.84 6.22 -23.38
N MET A 95 10.03 5.21 -24.24
CA MET A 95 8.95 4.71 -25.09
C MET A 95 7.89 3.94 -24.30
N LYS A 96 8.24 3.31 -23.17
CA LYS A 96 7.26 2.63 -22.31
C LYS A 96 6.43 3.63 -21.53
N GLU A 97 7.02 4.60 -20.85
CA GLU A 97 6.29 5.59 -20.04
C GLU A 97 5.25 6.35 -20.89
N ASN A 98 5.59 6.73 -22.13
CA ASN A 98 4.67 7.41 -23.04
C ASN A 98 3.64 6.49 -23.72
N THR A 99 3.83 5.16 -23.71
CA THR A 99 2.87 4.21 -24.31
C THR A 99 2.02 3.49 -23.25
N SER A 100 2.44 3.45 -21.98
CA SER A 100 1.63 2.95 -20.86
C SER A 100 0.40 3.81 -20.58
N ASP A 101 0.46 5.10 -20.88
CA ASP A 101 -0.72 5.99 -20.82
C ASP A 101 -1.72 5.75 -21.97
N MET A 102 -1.38 4.92 -22.96
CA MET A 102 -2.19 4.74 -24.19
C MET A 102 -2.85 3.36 -24.34
N LEU A 103 -2.76 2.47 -23.33
CA LEU A 103 -3.30 1.10 -23.42
C LEU A 103 -3.96 0.57 -22.12
N GLU A 104 -4.40 1.42 -21.20
CA GLU A 104 -5.21 1.02 -20.04
C GLU A 104 -6.68 1.43 -20.18
N ASP A 105 -7.37 0.95 -21.22
CA ASP A 105 -8.84 0.91 -21.25
C ASP A 105 -9.32 -0.48 -20.81
N HIS A 106 -8.93 -0.87 -19.59
CA HIS A 106 -9.54 -2.00 -18.90
C HIS A 106 -10.37 -1.43 -17.76
N PRO A 107 -11.71 -1.61 -17.79
CA PRO A 107 -12.57 -1.08 -16.73
C PRO A 107 -12.05 -1.59 -15.39
N SER A 108 -11.90 -0.68 -14.43
CA SER A 108 -11.43 -1.04 -13.10
C SER A 108 -12.38 -2.07 -12.48
N THR A 109 -11.92 -2.84 -11.49
CA THR A 109 -12.80 -3.77 -10.76
C THR A 109 -14.01 -3.07 -10.13
N GLN A 110 -13.87 -1.78 -9.86
CA GLN A 110 -14.94 -0.92 -9.35
C GLN A 110 -15.95 -0.55 -10.45
N ASP A 111 -15.50 -0.35 -11.70
CA ASP A 111 -16.36 -0.12 -12.87
C ASP A 111 -17.13 -1.39 -13.28
N LEU A 112 -16.49 -2.56 -13.18
CA LEU A 112 -17.14 -3.86 -13.39
C LEU A 112 -18.20 -4.15 -12.31
N ALA A 113 -17.92 -3.77 -11.05
CA ALA A 113 -18.88 -3.90 -9.95
C ALA A 113 -20.07 -2.94 -10.10
N ARG A 114 -19.85 -1.70 -10.58
CA ARG A 114 -20.92 -0.74 -10.90
C ARG A 114 -21.76 -1.17 -12.10
N GLY A 115 -21.14 -1.76 -13.13
CA GLY A 115 -21.80 -2.17 -14.36
C GLY A 115 -22.90 -3.23 -14.19
N ASN A 116 -22.89 -3.98 -13.09
CA ASN A 116 -23.94 -4.96 -12.76
C ASN A 116 -25.00 -4.44 -11.78
N GLN A 117 -24.82 -3.25 -11.20
CA GLN A 117 -25.84 -2.66 -10.34
C GLN A 117 -27.01 -2.12 -11.17
N VAL A 118 -28.22 -2.21 -10.61
CA VAL A 118 -29.42 -1.61 -11.20
C VAL A 118 -29.64 -0.23 -10.61
N PHE A 119 -29.83 0.76 -11.48
CA PHE A 119 -30.01 2.15 -11.09
C PHE A 119 -31.22 2.31 -10.15
N GLY A 120 -31.04 3.11 -9.10
CA GLY A 120 -32.10 3.47 -8.16
C GLY A 120 -32.38 2.48 -7.03
N ARG A 121 -31.91 1.23 -7.08
CA ARG A 121 -32.22 0.22 -6.04
C ARG A 121 -31.57 0.49 -4.68
N ASN A 122 -30.44 1.19 -4.69
CA ASN A 122 -29.68 1.53 -3.50
C ASN A 122 -30.22 2.77 -2.74
N ILE A 123 -31.22 3.47 -3.28
CA ILE A 123 -31.72 4.70 -2.65
C ILE A 123 -32.37 4.43 -1.28
N PHE A 124 -32.96 3.25 -1.10
CA PHE A 124 -33.69 2.88 0.12
C PHE A 124 -32.85 2.12 1.16
N ASN A 125 -31.59 1.81 0.85
CA ASN A 125 -30.71 1.03 1.73
C ASN A 125 -29.38 1.75 2.07
N THR A 126 -29.30 3.06 1.79
CA THR A 126 -28.12 3.88 2.07
C THR A 126 -28.11 4.31 3.54
N ARG A 127 -27.03 4.00 4.27
CA ARG A 127 -26.89 4.23 5.72
C ARG A 127 -27.13 5.67 6.20
N ASN A 128 -26.92 6.66 5.33
CA ASN A 128 -27.00 8.09 5.67
C ASN A 128 -28.23 8.78 5.06
N LEU A 129 -29.13 8.04 4.39
CA LEU A 129 -30.34 8.59 3.78
C LEU A 129 -31.56 8.10 4.55
N THR A 130 -32.25 8.99 5.25
CA THR A 130 -33.46 8.66 6.01
C THR A 130 -34.69 9.28 5.35
N PHE A 131 -35.67 8.45 4.99
CA PHE A 131 -37.00 8.90 4.62
C PHE A 131 -37.87 8.94 5.88
N GLU A 132 -37.55 9.83 6.83
CA GLU A 132 -38.42 10.03 8.00
C GLU A 132 -39.48 11.09 7.69
N PRO A 133 -40.75 10.86 8.08
CA PRO A 133 -41.81 11.82 7.84
C PRO A 133 -41.57 13.07 8.70
N SER A 134 -41.66 14.25 8.10
CA SER A 134 -41.49 15.52 8.81
C SER A 134 -42.54 15.68 9.92
N VAL A 135 -42.11 15.59 11.18
CA VAL A 135 -42.96 15.71 12.36
C VAL A 135 -43.42 17.16 12.62
N ASN A 136 -42.78 18.14 11.98
CA ASN A 136 -42.99 19.58 12.16
C ASN A 136 -43.77 20.23 11.00
N ILE A 137 -44.70 19.52 10.36
CA ILE A 137 -45.58 20.12 9.35
C ILE A 137 -46.85 20.69 9.98
N ALA A 138 -47.32 21.82 9.46
CA ALA A 138 -48.64 22.34 9.82
C ALA A 138 -49.70 21.28 9.56
N THR A 139 -50.64 21.12 10.50
CA THR A 139 -51.71 20.12 10.44
C THR A 139 -52.46 20.23 9.10
N PRO A 140 -52.38 19.23 8.20
CA PRO A 140 -53.01 19.32 6.89
C PRO A 140 -54.53 19.36 7.03
N LEU A 141 -55.19 20.33 6.39
CA LEU A 141 -56.65 20.51 6.49
C LEU A 141 -57.44 19.27 6.01
N ASN A 142 -56.85 18.47 5.12
CA ASN A 142 -57.42 17.24 4.57
C ASN A 142 -57.04 15.96 5.35
N TYR A 143 -56.28 16.07 6.44
CA TYR A 143 -55.95 14.91 7.28
C TYR A 143 -57.23 14.38 7.93
N ARG A 144 -57.48 13.07 7.82
CA ARG A 144 -58.63 12.41 8.44
C ARG A 144 -58.28 11.92 9.83
N LEU A 145 -58.96 12.49 10.82
CA LEU A 145 -58.86 12.11 12.22
C LEU A 145 -59.32 10.67 12.43
N GLY A 146 -58.66 9.96 13.33
CA GLY A 146 -59.13 8.66 13.80
C GLY A 146 -58.56 8.27 15.16
N PRO A 147 -58.91 7.08 15.66
CA PRO A 147 -58.50 6.62 16.97
C PRO A 147 -56.99 6.68 17.19
N GLY A 148 -56.59 7.14 18.38
CA GLY A 148 -55.19 7.30 18.76
C GLY A 148 -54.59 8.67 18.43
N ASP A 149 -55.19 9.46 17.53
CA ASP A 149 -54.77 10.84 17.29
C ASP A 149 -55.03 11.69 18.54
N GLU A 150 -54.10 12.58 18.87
CA GLU A 150 -54.30 13.62 19.86
C GLU A 150 -54.72 14.90 19.16
N VAL A 151 -55.86 15.46 19.57
CA VAL A 151 -56.35 16.74 19.08
C VAL A 151 -56.15 17.82 20.14
N ILE A 152 -55.68 18.96 19.68
CA ILE A 152 -55.50 20.17 20.48
C ILE A 152 -56.47 21.20 19.93
N ILE A 153 -57.48 21.55 20.72
CA ILE A 153 -58.50 22.53 20.36
C ILE A 153 -58.20 23.80 21.15
N ASP A 154 -57.71 24.81 20.44
CA ASP A 154 -57.50 26.14 20.98
C ASP A 154 -58.74 27.00 20.78
N ILE A 155 -59.19 27.66 21.84
CA ILE A 155 -60.33 28.57 21.87
C ILE A 155 -59.82 29.91 22.39
N TRP A 156 -60.03 30.99 21.64
CA TRP A 156 -59.60 32.34 22.04
C TRP A 156 -60.66 33.40 21.75
N GLY A 157 -60.55 34.56 22.43
CA GLY A 157 -61.50 35.68 22.34
C GLY A 157 -62.12 36.00 23.69
N ALA A 158 -63.45 36.09 23.75
CA ALA A 158 -64.23 36.35 24.97
C ALA A 158 -64.08 35.24 26.04
N SER A 159 -63.59 34.07 25.64
CA SER A 159 -63.18 32.99 26.52
C SER A 159 -61.93 32.31 25.97
N GLN A 160 -61.02 31.92 26.87
CA GLN A 160 -59.76 31.27 26.51
C GLN A 160 -59.71 29.89 27.14
N ASN A 161 -59.49 28.86 26.32
CA ASN A 161 -59.31 27.48 26.78
C ASN A 161 -58.53 26.68 25.74
N THR A 162 -57.73 25.73 26.19
CA THR A 162 -57.07 24.75 25.32
C THR A 162 -57.45 23.35 25.80
N ILE A 163 -58.08 22.58 24.92
CA ILE A 163 -58.52 21.22 25.21
C ILE A 163 -57.60 20.26 24.46
N ARG A 164 -56.87 19.43 25.22
CA ARG A 164 -56.05 18.35 24.67
C ARG A 164 -56.69 17.02 25.02
N GLN A 165 -57.11 16.28 24.01
CA GLN A 165 -57.77 14.98 24.17
C GLN A 165 -57.28 14.01 23.10
N GLN A 166 -57.11 12.75 23.49
CA GLN A 166 -56.87 11.67 22.53
C GLN A 166 -58.21 11.13 22.04
N ILE A 167 -58.33 10.91 20.73
CA ILE A 167 -59.49 10.26 20.13
C ILE A 167 -59.50 8.81 20.59
N SER A 168 -60.56 8.43 21.28
CA SER A 168 -60.75 7.09 21.82
C SER A 168 -60.97 6.04 20.71
N PRO A 169 -60.88 4.74 21.01
CA PRO A 169 -61.16 3.67 20.04
C PRO A 169 -62.57 3.72 19.42
N ASP A 170 -63.58 4.23 20.14
CA ASP A 170 -64.93 4.50 19.65
C ASP A 170 -65.02 5.77 18.77
N GLY A 171 -63.91 6.50 18.60
CA GLY A 171 -63.81 7.63 17.70
C GLY A 171 -64.26 8.97 18.29
N THR A 172 -64.40 9.05 19.61
CA THR A 172 -64.90 10.24 20.30
C THR A 172 -63.84 10.93 21.15
N ILE A 173 -64.08 12.19 21.48
CA ILE A 173 -63.39 12.91 22.55
C ILE A 173 -64.42 13.37 23.57
N ASN A 174 -64.07 13.38 24.84
CA ASN A 174 -64.96 13.86 25.88
C ASN A 174 -64.70 15.34 26.16
N ILE A 175 -65.68 16.20 25.89
CA ILE A 175 -65.59 17.64 26.16
C ILE A 175 -66.42 17.97 27.40
N GLN A 176 -65.81 18.61 28.39
CA GLN A 176 -66.49 19.00 29.63
C GLN A 176 -67.72 19.86 29.33
N LYS A 177 -68.87 19.55 29.96
CA LYS A 177 -70.19 20.20 29.77
C LYS A 177 -70.91 19.92 28.44
N ILE A 178 -70.28 19.21 27.50
CA ILE A 178 -70.93 18.77 26.24
C ILE A 178 -71.12 17.25 26.22
N GLY A 179 -70.13 16.49 26.72
CA GLY A 179 -70.10 15.03 26.64
C GLY A 179 -69.28 14.52 25.45
N PRO A 180 -69.51 13.28 24.99
CA PRO A 180 -68.74 12.66 23.91
C PRO A 180 -69.04 13.32 22.55
N VAL A 181 -67.98 13.68 21.83
CA VAL A 181 -68.02 14.32 20.50
C VAL A 181 -67.29 13.43 19.50
N ASN A 182 -67.98 13.00 18.44
CA ASN A 182 -67.40 12.11 17.43
C ASN A 182 -66.56 12.90 16.41
N LEU A 183 -65.28 12.56 16.30
CA LEU A 183 -64.35 13.16 15.34
C LEU A 183 -63.82 12.16 14.31
N ASN A 184 -64.20 10.89 14.41
CA ASN A 184 -63.65 9.83 13.57
C ASN A 184 -64.05 10.00 12.10
N GLY A 185 -63.05 9.91 11.21
CA GLY A 185 -63.23 10.02 9.77
C GLY A 185 -63.38 11.44 9.23
N LEU A 186 -63.59 12.43 10.10
CA LEU A 186 -63.63 13.85 9.73
C LEU A 186 -62.24 14.34 9.34
N THR A 187 -62.18 15.16 8.29
CA THR A 187 -60.98 15.95 8.01
C THR A 187 -60.80 17.05 9.05
N ILE A 188 -59.59 17.59 9.20
CA ILE A 188 -59.34 18.72 10.11
C ILE A 188 -60.25 19.91 9.80
N SER A 189 -60.51 20.19 8.52
CA SER A 189 -61.45 21.25 8.11
C SER A 189 -62.88 20.94 8.57
N GLU A 190 -63.38 19.73 8.29
CA GLU A 190 -64.72 19.30 8.70
C GLU A 190 -64.86 19.25 10.23
N ALA A 191 -63.80 18.83 10.93
CA ALA A 191 -63.76 18.78 12.39
C ALA A 191 -63.79 20.18 13.00
N ASN A 192 -63.09 21.16 12.42
CA ASN A 192 -63.17 22.55 12.84
C ASN A 192 -64.59 23.11 12.72
N ASP A 193 -65.24 22.91 11.57
CA ASP A 193 -66.61 23.37 11.34
C ASP A 193 -67.61 22.67 12.28
N TYR A 194 -67.42 21.37 12.49
CA TYR A 194 -68.24 20.56 13.38
C TYR A 194 -68.08 20.98 14.85
N LEU A 195 -66.86 21.21 15.29
CA LEU A 195 -66.56 21.68 16.65
C LEU A 195 -67.07 23.10 16.87
N LYS A 196 -67.00 23.98 15.88
CA LYS A 196 -67.50 25.36 15.99
C LYS A 196 -69.00 25.37 16.28
N LYS A 197 -69.77 24.54 15.56
CA LYS A 197 -71.20 24.34 15.81
C LYS A 197 -71.49 23.71 17.18
N THR A 198 -70.68 22.75 17.59
CA THR A 198 -70.88 21.98 18.82
C THR A 198 -70.54 22.79 20.08
N LEU A 199 -69.42 23.52 20.05
CA LEU A 199 -68.90 24.34 21.15
C LEU A 199 -69.68 25.65 21.32
N ASN A 200 -70.38 26.14 20.29
CA ASN A 200 -71.24 27.32 20.40
C ASN A 200 -72.38 27.15 21.43
N LYS A 201 -72.67 25.92 21.89
CA LYS A 201 -73.62 25.67 22.98
C LYS A 201 -73.14 26.16 24.35
N ILE A 202 -71.83 26.32 24.53
CA ILE A 202 -71.21 26.67 25.81
C ILE A 202 -70.24 27.87 25.72
N TYR A 203 -69.79 28.24 24.52
CA TYR A 203 -68.95 29.41 24.26
C TYR A 203 -69.69 30.38 23.35
N ASN A 204 -70.05 31.55 23.89
CA ASN A 204 -70.78 32.58 23.16
C ASN A 204 -69.86 33.27 22.13
N GLY A 205 -70.41 33.59 20.95
CA GLY A 205 -69.70 34.35 19.91
C GLY A 205 -69.06 33.53 18.79
N LEU A 206 -69.11 32.19 18.86
CA LEU A 206 -68.53 31.30 17.83
C LEU A 206 -69.32 31.29 16.50
N ASN A 207 -70.61 31.65 16.51
CA ASN A 207 -71.48 31.65 15.33
C ASN A 207 -71.80 33.05 14.76
N ASN A 208 -71.20 34.13 15.25
CA ASN A 208 -71.44 35.48 14.68
C ASN A 208 -70.56 35.70 13.45
N THR A 209 -71.16 35.72 12.26
CA THR A 209 -70.44 35.90 10.99
C THR A 209 -69.96 37.32 10.75
N ASN A 210 -70.52 38.31 11.46
CA ASN A 210 -70.28 39.73 11.21
C ASN A 210 -69.32 40.36 12.24
N ASP A 211 -69.21 39.80 13.45
CA ASP A 211 -68.28 40.20 14.50
C ASP A 211 -68.05 39.05 15.51
N PRO A 212 -67.17 38.07 15.19
CA PRO A 212 -66.91 36.93 16.07
C PRO A 212 -66.10 37.37 17.28
N THR A 213 -66.72 37.34 18.47
CA THR A 213 -66.03 37.65 19.73
C THR A 213 -65.19 36.48 20.25
N SER A 214 -65.32 35.29 19.66
CA SER A 214 -64.49 34.10 19.95
C SER A 214 -64.26 33.29 18.68
N ASP A 215 -63.15 32.56 18.61
CA ASP A 215 -62.85 31.62 17.52
C ASP A 215 -62.19 30.34 18.04
N ILE A 216 -62.16 29.30 17.21
CA ILE A 216 -61.54 28.02 17.54
C ILE A 216 -60.60 27.51 16.44
N ARG A 217 -59.59 26.74 16.84
CA ARG A 217 -58.75 25.97 15.92
C ARG A 217 -58.38 24.63 16.53
N LEU A 218 -58.74 23.57 15.83
CA LEU A 218 -58.24 22.23 16.05
C LEU A 218 -56.92 22.05 15.29
N THR A 219 -55.93 21.54 16.01
CA THR A 219 -54.64 21.08 15.49
C THR A 219 -54.36 19.67 15.98
N LEU A 220 -53.45 18.97 15.30
CA LEU A 220 -52.95 17.66 15.75
C LEU A 220 -51.80 17.86 16.74
N GLY A 221 -51.85 17.16 17.86
CA GLY A 221 -50.71 16.91 18.72
C GLY A 221 -49.96 15.67 18.24
N SER A 222 -49.97 14.63 19.06
CA SER A 222 -49.47 13.30 18.67
C SER A 222 -50.32 12.66 17.57
N ILE A 223 -49.68 12.15 16.53
CA ILE A 223 -50.34 11.43 15.43
C ILE A 223 -50.38 9.93 15.69
N ARG A 224 -51.43 9.26 15.21
CA ARG A 224 -51.56 7.81 15.33
C ARG A 224 -50.56 7.05 14.46
N THR A 225 -50.24 5.84 14.91
CA THR A 225 -49.52 4.84 14.13
C THR A 225 -50.52 4.05 13.30
N ILE A 226 -50.18 3.80 12.04
CA ILE A 226 -50.95 2.96 11.12
C ILE A 226 -50.21 1.64 10.86
N GLN A 227 -50.96 0.55 10.68
CA GLN A 227 -50.42 -0.73 10.24
C GLN A 227 -50.70 -0.96 8.76
N ILE A 228 -49.63 -1.24 8.01
CA ILE A 228 -49.68 -1.53 6.58
C ILE A 228 -48.91 -2.81 6.28
N ASN A 229 -49.20 -3.44 5.15
CA ASN A 229 -48.48 -4.63 4.69
C ASN A 229 -47.64 -4.30 3.47
N VAL A 230 -46.35 -4.67 3.49
CA VAL A 230 -45.48 -4.62 2.32
C VAL A 230 -45.24 -6.04 1.83
N MET A 231 -45.59 -6.31 0.58
CA MET A 231 -45.59 -7.64 -0.03
C MET A 231 -44.90 -7.63 -1.41
N GLY A 232 -44.56 -8.83 -1.89
CA GLY A 232 -43.89 -9.03 -3.17
C GLY A 232 -42.37 -8.91 -3.07
N GLU A 233 -41.75 -8.38 -4.12
CA GLU A 233 -40.32 -8.35 -4.37
C GLU A 233 -39.61 -7.20 -3.65
N VAL A 234 -39.67 -7.25 -2.32
CA VAL A 234 -38.93 -6.37 -1.41
C VAL A 234 -37.89 -7.15 -0.62
N VAL A 235 -36.91 -6.46 -0.02
CA VAL A 235 -35.87 -7.13 0.78
C VAL A 235 -36.47 -7.79 2.02
N GLN A 236 -37.40 -7.12 2.70
CA GLN A 236 -38.10 -7.64 3.88
C GLN A 236 -39.61 -7.48 3.76
N PRO A 237 -40.34 -8.48 3.24
CA PRO A 237 -41.80 -8.48 3.24
C PRO A 237 -42.35 -8.60 4.67
N GLY A 238 -43.47 -7.93 4.96
CA GLY A 238 -44.10 -8.02 6.28
C GLY A 238 -45.05 -6.87 6.61
N THR A 239 -45.57 -6.89 7.84
CA THR A 239 -46.42 -5.83 8.40
C THR A 239 -45.55 -4.78 9.09
N TYR A 240 -45.78 -3.51 8.77
CA TYR A 240 -45.02 -2.38 9.30
C TYR A 240 -45.95 -1.41 10.03
N SER A 241 -45.48 -0.94 11.19
CA SER A 241 -46.11 0.14 11.94
C SER A 241 -45.45 1.47 11.55
N LEU A 242 -46.21 2.33 10.88
CA LEU A 242 -45.72 3.60 10.33
C LEU A 242 -46.53 4.78 10.87
N SER A 243 -46.04 6.00 10.68
CA SER A 243 -46.80 7.21 10.99
C SER A 243 -47.96 7.37 10.00
N SER A 244 -49.07 7.98 10.43
CA SER A 244 -50.19 8.33 9.54
C SER A 244 -49.84 9.33 8.43
N PHE A 245 -48.65 9.96 8.48
CA PHE A 245 -48.11 10.77 7.38
C PHE A 245 -47.16 10.01 6.45
N SER A 246 -46.87 8.74 6.73
CA SER A 246 -46.01 7.93 5.88
C SER A 246 -46.63 7.67 4.50
N THR A 247 -45.75 7.53 3.51
CA THR A 247 -46.08 7.28 2.11
C THR A 247 -45.47 5.96 1.65
N VAL A 248 -45.63 5.61 0.37
CA VAL A 248 -45.08 4.37 -0.18
C VAL A 248 -43.55 4.35 -0.09
N PHE A 249 -42.86 5.49 -0.29
CA PHE A 249 -41.41 5.56 -0.12
C PHE A 249 -40.95 5.23 1.31
N HIS A 250 -41.70 5.66 2.32
CA HIS A 250 -41.41 5.33 3.72
C HIS A 250 -41.55 3.82 3.98
N ALA A 251 -42.58 3.20 3.39
CA ALA A 251 -42.79 1.76 3.48
C ALA A 251 -41.67 0.98 2.80
N LEU A 252 -41.26 1.38 1.58
CA LEU A 252 -40.13 0.77 0.86
C LEU A 252 -38.82 0.92 1.63
N TYR A 253 -38.55 2.11 2.19
CA TYR A 253 -37.38 2.34 3.03
C TYR A 253 -37.36 1.42 4.25
N ARG A 254 -38.48 1.31 4.96
CA ARG A 254 -38.61 0.40 6.12
C ARG A 254 -38.48 -1.08 5.75
N ALA A 255 -38.89 -1.44 4.53
CA ALA A 255 -38.71 -2.78 3.97
C ALA A 255 -37.30 -3.06 3.42
N GLY A 256 -36.37 -2.10 3.51
CA GLY A 256 -34.99 -2.23 3.01
C GLY A 256 -34.84 -2.03 1.49
N GLY A 257 -35.86 -1.53 0.83
CA GLY A 257 -35.94 -1.37 -0.63
C GLY A 257 -36.52 -2.58 -1.35
N VAL A 258 -36.36 -2.60 -2.67
CA VAL A 258 -36.80 -3.70 -3.54
C VAL A 258 -35.74 -4.82 -3.62
N SER A 259 -36.17 -6.05 -3.89
CA SER A 259 -35.28 -7.19 -4.13
C SER A 259 -34.53 -7.08 -5.47
N ASP A 260 -33.66 -8.04 -5.79
CA ASP A 260 -32.94 -8.09 -7.08
C ASP A 260 -33.86 -8.31 -8.29
N ILE A 261 -35.09 -8.75 -8.09
CA ILE A 261 -36.08 -8.90 -9.16
C ILE A 261 -37.23 -7.91 -9.02
N GLY A 262 -37.29 -7.14 -7.94
CA GLY A 262 -38.35 -6.15 -7.72
C GLY A 262 -38.28 -4.96 -8.66
N SER A 263 -39.47 -4.49 -9.04
CA SER A 263 -39.69 -3.33 -9.88
C SER A 263 -39.64 -2.03 -9.06
N LEU A 264 -38.87 -1.06 -9.54
CA LEU A 264 -38.90 0.32 -9.08
C LEU A 264 -39.91 1.18 -9.83
N ARG A 265 -40.53 0.65 -10.89
CA ARG A 265 -41.35 1.45 -11.81
C ARG A 265 -42.84 1.12 -11.78
N ASN A 266 -43.19 0.03 -11.11
CA ASN A 266 -44.56 -0.47 -11.00
C ASN A 266 -44.91 -0.88 -9.56
N VAL A 267 -44.57 -0.05 -8.57
CA VAL A 267 -44.94 -0.32 -7.17
C VAL A 267 -46.41 0.00 -6.98
N GLN A 268 -47.21 -0.93 -6.46
CA GLN A 268 -48.66 -0.80 -6.40
C GLN A 268 -49.13 -0.53 -4.97
N LEU A 269 -50.02 0.44 -4.81
CA LEU A 269 -50.72 0.71 -3.56
C LEU A 269 -52.16 0.18 -3.65
N VAL A 270 -52.47 -0.84 -2.87
CA VAL A 270 -53.79 -1.47 -2.81
C VAL A 270 -54.48 -1.10 -1.51
N ARG A 271 -55.70 -0.56 -1.60
CA ARG A 271 -56.56 -0.21 -0.47
C ARG A 271 -57.94 -0.81 -0.68
N ASN A 272 -58.47 -1.51 0.32
CA ASN A 272 -59.77 -2.18 0.25
C ASN A 272 -59.93 -3.08 -0.99
N GLY A 273 -58.85 -3.77 -1.39
CA GLY A 273 -58.82 -4.67 -2.55
C GLY A 273 -58.78 -3.98 -3.93
N LYS A 274 -58.66 -2.65 -3.99
CA LYS A 274 -58.53 -1.90 -5.25
C LYS A 274 -57.15 -1.25 -5.37
N ASN A 275 -56.56 -1.26 -6.56
CA ASN A 275 -55.33 -0.52 -6.84
C ASN A 275 -55.64 0.99 -6.87
N ILE A 276 -55.07 1.73 -5.94
CA ILE A 276 -55.27 3.17 -5.77
C ILE A 276 -54.25 3.95 -6.61
N ALA A 277 -53.00 3.49 -6.66
CA ALA A 277 -51.93 4.15 -7.38
C ALA A 277 -50.80 3.19 -7.75
N THR A 278 -50.14 3.52 -8.86
CA THR A 278 -48.89 2.89 -9.27
C THR A 278 -47.77 3.92 -9.20
N ILE A 279 -46.75 3.63 -8.40
CA ILE A 279 -45.65 4.53 -8.08
C ILE A 279 -44.45 4.16 -8.95
N ASP A 280 -43.93 5.15 -9.70
CA ASP A 280 -42.72 5.03 -10.51
C ASP A 280 -41.57 5.78 -9.83
N VAL A 281 -40.72 5.05 -9.09
CA VAL A 281 -39.59 5.61 -8.33
C VAL A 281 -38.60 6.33 -9.26
N TYR A 282 -38.52 5.96 -10.55
CA TYR A 282 -37.68 6.68 -11.51
C TYR A 282 -38.14 8.13 -11.73
N GLN A 283 -39.46 8.41 -11.68
CA GLN A 283 -39.96 9.80 -11.80
C GLN A 283 -39.49 10.65 -10.63
N PHE A 284 -39.40 10.07 -9.43
CA PHE A 284 -38.88 10.75 -8.25
C PHE A 284 -37.38 11.02 -8.39
N ILE A 285 -36.57 9.99 -8.65
CA ILE A 285 -35.10 10.11 -8.67
C ILE A 285 -34.62 11.01 -9.81
N MET A 286 -35.29 10.99 -10.97
CA MET A 286 -34.83 11.70 -12.16
C MET A 286 -35.48 13.06 -12.37
N LYS A 287 -36.74 13.24 -11.95
CA LYS A 287 -37.49 14.48 -12.19
C LYS A 287 -37.91 15.19 -10.91
N GLY A 288 -37.67 14.61 -9.74
CA GLY A 288 -38.13 15.15 -8.46
C GLY A 288 -39.67 15.15 -8.33
N ASN A 289 -40.39 14.35 -9.13
CA ASN A 289 -41.85 14.32 -9.09
C ASN A 289 -42.34 13.41 -7.96
N ILE A 290 -43.16 13.98 -7.04
CA ILE A 290 -43.73 13.30 -5.86
C ILE A 290 -45.26 13.18 -5.98
N GLN A 291 -45.87 13.62 -7.10
CA GLN A 291 -47.34 13.69 -7.24
C GLN A 291 -48.05 12.35 -7.00
N ASP A 292 -47.40 11.23 -7.30
CA ASP A 292 -47.96 9.88 -7.17
C ASP A 292 -47.65 9.21 -5.82
N ASP A 293 -46.85 9.86 -4.94
CA ASP A 293 -46.52 9.32 -3.61
C ASP A 293 -47.64 9.63 -2.60
N ILE A 294 -48.69 8.81 -2.66
CA ILE A 294 -49.89 8.96 -1.85
C ILE A 294 -49.62 8.56 -0.39
N ARG A 295 -50.25 9.30 0.55
CA ARG A 295 -50.25 8.94 1.97
C ARG A 295 -50.93 7.60 2.21
N LEU A 296 -50.27 6.77 3.00
CA LEU A 296 -50.76 5.48 3.42
C LEU A 296 -51.87 5.63 4.47
N GLN A 297 -52.75 4.64 4.51
CA GLN A 297 -53.85 4.51 5.47
C GLN A 297 -53.79 3.14 6.15
N GLU A 298 -54.50 3.03 7.26
CA GLU A 298 -54.67 1.77 7.98
C GLU A 298 -55.14 0.65 7.04
N GLY A 299 -54.43 -0.48 7.06
CA GLY A 299 -54.77 -1.65 6.26
C GLY A 299 -54.31 -1.62 4.80
N ASP A 300 -53.59 -0.57 4.37
CA ASP A 300 -53.03 -0.52 3.02
C ASP A 300 -52.03 -1.65 2.77
N VAL A 301 -51.98 -2.11 1.50
CA VAL A 301 -51.03 -3.11 1.03
C VAL A 301 -50.17 -2.51 -0.09
N VAL A 302 -48.87 -2.43 0.15
CA VAL A 302 -47.88 -2.05 -0.86
C VAL A 302 -47.35 -3.33 -1.50
N ILE A 303 -47.57 -3.50 -2.81
CA ILE A 303 -47.14 -4.70 -3.56
C ILE A 303 -46.06 -4.29 -4.55
N VAL A 304 -44.89 -4.93 -4.46
CA VAL A 304 -43.81 -4.77 -5.42
C VAL A 304 -43.78 -5.99 -6.36
N PRO A 305 -44.15 -5.85 -7.64
CA PRO A 305 -44.03 -6.93 -8.60
C PRO A 305 -42.58 -7.07 -9.12
N ALA A 306 -42.32 -8.12 -9.90
CA ALA A 306 -41.06 -8.25 -10.61
C ALA A 306 -40.92 -7.21 -11.74
N TYR A 307 -39.69 -6.84 -12.10
CA TYR A 307 -39.42 -5.95 -13.23
C TYR A 307 -39.81 -6.59 -14.58
N ASP A 308 -40.23 -5.77 -15.54
CA ASP A 308 -40.57 -6.23 -16.89
C ASP A 308 -39.36 -6.26 -17.84
N VAL A 309 -38.63 -5.13 -17.93
CA VAL A 309 -37.52 -4.95 -18.88
C VAL A 309 -36.31 -4.41 -18.12
N LEU A 310 -35.22 -5.16 -18.16
CA LEU A 310 -33.92 -4.73 -17.64
C LEU A 310 -32.89 -4.70 -18.77
N VAL A 311 -32.25 -3.56 -18.94
CA VAL A 311 -31.31 -3.29 -20.03
C VAL A 311 -29.99 -2.82 -19.46
N LYS A 312 -28.88 -3.25 -20.06
CA LYS A 312 -27.54 -2.78 -19.70
C LYS A 312 -27.05 -1.77 -20.73
N ILE A 313 -26.41 -0.70 -20.28
CA ILE A 313 -25.61 0.18 -21.13
C ILE A 313 -24.17 0.26 -20.59
N ASP A 314 -23.19 0.06 -21.46
CA ASP A 314 -21.76 0.11 -21.16
C ASP A 314 -20.97 0.94 -22.18
N GLY A 315 -19.67 1.09 -21.90
CA GLY A 315 -18.77 1.94 -22.67
C GLY A 315 -18.81 3.41 -22.23
N LYS A 316 -18.63 4.33 -23.18
CA LYS A 316 -18.43 5.77 -22.99
C LYS A 316 -19.74 6.53 -22.70
N VAL A 317 -20.38 6.18 -21.59
CA VAL A 317 -21.57 6.85 -21.04
C VAL A 317 -21.33 7.25 -19.59
N LYS A 318 -22.00 8.30 -19.10
CA LYS A 318 -21.72 8.83 -17.75
C LYS A 318 -22.10 7.87 -16.60
N ARG A 319 -23.04 6.96 -16.84
CA ARG A 319 -23.51 5.96 -15.87
C ARG A 319 -23.59 4.58 -16.55
N PRO A 320 -22.47 3.86 -16.69
CA PRO A 320 -22.44 2.54 -17.30
C PRO A 320 -22.97 1.50 -16.30
N MET A 321 -24.25 1.15 -16.40
CA MET A 321 -24.94 0.24 -15.48
C MET A 321 -26.23 -0.34 -16.07
N ARG A 322 -27.01 -1.08 -15.26
CA ARG A 322 -28.32 -1.60 -15.65
C ARG A 322 -29.44 -0.63 -15.29
N PHE A 323 -30.45 -0.55 -16.15
CA PHE A 323 -31.63 0.29 -15.98
C PHE A 323 -32.90 -0.53 -16.20
N GLU A 324 -33.87 -0.36 -15.30
CA GLU A 324 -35.23 -0.84 -15.50
C GLU A 324 -35.97 0.11 -16.45
N MET A 325 -36.54 -0.47 -17.50
CA MET A 325 -37.28 0.25 -18.54
C MET A 325 -38.72 -0.24 -18.61
N LYS A 326 -39.60 0.60 -19.18
CA LYS A 326 -40.95 0.19 -19.56
C LYS A 326 -40.92 -0.49 -20.94
N LYS A 327 -41.93 -1.30 -21.26
CA LYS A 327 -41.99 -2.12 -22.50
C LYS A 327 -41.95 -1.29 -23.80
N ASP A 328 -42.27 0.00 -23.72
CA ASP A 328 -42.38 0.94 -24.82
C ASP A 328 -41.26 1.99 -24.85
N GLU A 329 -40.35 1.98 -23.89
CA GLU A 329 -39.23 2.94 -23.84
C GLU A 329 -38.14 2.60 -24.87
N SER A 330 -37.55 3.65 -25.44
CA SER A 330 -36.57 3.57 -26.52
C SER A 330 -35.13 3.72 -26.05
N LEU A 331 -34.18 3.46 -26.97
CA LEU A 331 -32.76 3.64 -26.75
C LEU A 331 -32.40 5.08 -26.32
N SER A 332 -33.09 6.10 -26.85
CA SER A 332 -32.90 7.49 -26.41
C SER A 332 -33.24 7.68 -24.92
N THR A 333 -34.25 6.99 -24.43
CA THR A 333 -34.64 7.02 -23.01
C THR A 333 -33.55 6.39 -22.14
N LEU A 334 -32.99 5.25 -22.57
CA LEU A 334 -31.86 4.61 -21.90
C LEU A 334 -30.63 5.53 -21.84
N ILE A 335 -30.29 6.20 -22.94
CA ILE A 335 -29.16 7.16 -22.99
C ILE A 335 -29.40 8.31 -21.99
N SER A 336 -30.63 8.81 -21.89
CA SER A 336 -30.99 9.83 -20.90
C SER A 336 -30.79 9.32 -19.47
N TYR A 337 -31.19 8.07 -19.19
CA TYR A 337 -31.00 7.45 -17.88
C TYR A 337 -29.52 7.29 -17.52
N ALA A 338 -28.71 6.94 -18.51
CA ALA A 338 -27.25 6.86 -18.40
C ALA A 338 -26.57 8.22 -18.21
N GLY A 339 -27.30 9.35 -18.28
CA GLY A 339 -26.77 10.70 -18.15
C GLY A 339 -26.15 11.25 -19.44
N GLY A 340 -26.37 10.58 -20.57
CA GLY A 340 -25.76 10.87 -21.86
C GLY A 340 -24.37 10.26 -22.03
N PHE A 341 -23.71 10.66 -23.11
CA PHE A 341 -22.38 10.19 -23.49
C PHE A 341 -21.25 10.91 -22.74
N GLU A 342 -20.09 10.25 -22.65
CA GLU A 342 -18.81 10.89 -22.33
C GLU A 342 -18.27 11.66 -23.56
N ALA A 343 -17.24 12.48 -23.36
CA ALA A 343 -16.74 13.39 -24.41
C ALA A 343 -16.06 12.66 -25.58
N ASP A 344 -15.45 11.52 -25.31
CA ASP A 344 -14.75 10.66 -26.26
C ASP A 344 -15.64 9.52 -26.79
N ALA A 345 -16.96 9.57 -26.58
CA ALA A 345 -17.88 8.57 -27.07
C ALA A 345 -18.15 8.70 -28.58
N TYR A 346 -18.19 7.58 -29.29
CA TYR A 346 -18.67 7.51 -30.66
C TYR A 346 -20.21 7.51 -30.66
N THR A 347 -20.81 8.68 -30.89
CA THR A 347 -22.25 8.89 -30.76
C THR A 347 -23.07 8.56 -32.02
N ARG A 348 -22.42 8.35 -33.17
CA ARG A 348 -23.08 8.14 -34.47
C ARG A 348 -23.82 6.82 -34.60
N SER A 349 -23.38 5.80 -33.86
CA SER A 349 -24.09 4.55 -33.77
C SER A 349 -23.75 3.83 -32.47
N LEU A 350 -24.71 3.07 -31.95
CA LEU A 350 -24.49 2.18 -30.81
C LEU A 350 -24.66 0.73 -31.26
N ARG A 351 -23.84 -0.15 -30.67
CA ARG A 351 -24.02 -1.59 -30.82
C ARG A 351 -24.99 -2.07 -29.76
N VAL A 352 -26.03 -2.79 -30.19
CA VAL A 352 -27.00 -3.43 -29.30
C VAL A 352 -26.91 -4.94 -29.51
N VAL A 353 -26.56 -5.67 -28.45
CA VAL A 353 -26.61 -7.13 -28.41
C VAL A 353 -27.91 -7.54 -27.74
N ARG A 354 -28.73 -8.33 -28.45
CA ARG A 354 -30.04 -8.78 -27.97
C ARG A 354 -30.14 -10.29 -28.00
N GLN A 355 -30.86 -10.86 -27.05
CA GLN A 355 -31.26 -12.26 -27.05
C GLN A 355 -32.61 -12.38 -27.76
N ASN A 356 -32.68 -13.13 -28.87
CA ASN A 356 -33.92 -13.32 -29.63
C ASN A 356 -34.69 -14.59 -29.20
N GLY A 357 -34.20 -15.31 -28.18
CA GLY A 357 -34.78 -16.54 -27.65
C GLY A 357 -34.06 -17.82 -28.10
N GLN A 358 -33.33 -17.78 -29.22
CA GLN A 358 -32.52 -18.90 -29.71
C GLN A 358 -31.04 -18.53 -29.80
N GLU A 359 -30.75 -17.32 -30.30
CA GLU A 359 -29.40 -16.82 -30.56
C GLU A 359 -29.25 -15.36 -30.09
N TYR A 360 -28.01 -14.89 -30.09
CA TYR A 360 -27.70 -13.47 -29.91
C TYR A 360 -27.75 -12.76 -31.28
N GLU A 361 -28.50 -11.67 -31.37
CA GLU A 361 -28.45 -10.75 -32.51
C GLU A 361 -27.61 -9.52 -32.16
N VAL A 362 -26.84 -9.02 -33.14
CA VAL A 362 -26.06 -7.78 -33.01
C VAL A 362 -26.64 -6.74 -33.96
N ASN A 363 -27.19 -5.68 -33.40
CA ASN A 363 -27.77 -4.56 -34.12
C ASN A 363 -26.86 -3.33 -34.03
N THR A 364 -26.61 -2.66 -35.15
CA THR A 364 -25.96 -1.34 -35.17
C THR A 364 -27.04 -0.29 -35.36
N VAL A 365 -27.40 0.43 -34.30
CA VAL A 365 -28.44 1.45 -34.31
C VAL A 365 -27.79 2.80 -34.56
N LYS A 366 -28.26 3.57 -35.55
CA LYS A 366 -27.73 4.90 -35.87
C LYS A 366 -28.37 5.98 -35.00
N ASP A 367 -27.68 7.11 -34.84
CA ASP A 367 -28.13 8.27 -34.06
C ASP A 367 -29.54 8.76 -34.40
N LEU A 368 -29.90 8.74 -35.69
CA LEU A 368 -31.25 9.09 -36.17
C LEU A 368 -32.36 8.14 -35.68
N ASP A 369 -32.03 6.89 -35.34
CA ASP A 369 -32.99 5.84 -34.98
C ASP A 369 -33.12 5.63 -33.46
N TYR A 370 -32.32 6.32 -32.64
CA TYR A 370 -32.33 6.14 -31.18
C TYR A 370 -33.72 6.37 -30.55
N SER A 371 -34.51 7.30 -31.09
CA SER A 371 -35.83 7.64 -30.57
C SER A 371 -36.90 6.58 -30.85
N VAL A 372 -36.75 5.83 -31.93
CA VAL A 372 -37.73 4.82 -32.40
C VAL A 372 -37.32 3.39 -32.06
N TYR A 373 -36.03 3.14 -31.78
CA TYR A 373 -35.55 1.81 -31.43
C TYR A 373 -36.00 1.40 -30.03
N LYS A 374 -36.95 0.47 -29.95
CA LYS A 374 -37.50 -0.06 -28.69
C LYS A 374 -36.55 -1.04 -28.02
N MET A 375 -36.38 -0.88 -26.72
CA MET A 375 -35.54 -1.77 -25.92
C MET A 375 -36.32 -3.02 -25.47
N ARG A 376 -35.62 -4.14 -25.33
CA ARG A 376 -36.16 -5.41 -24.84
C ARG A 376 -35.37 -5.91 -23.64
N ASN A 377 -36.02 -6.77 -22.85
CA ASN A 377 -35.39 -7.36 -21.67
C ASN A 377 -34.12 -8.13 -22.07
N GLY A 378 -33.01 -7.85 -21.39
CA GLY A 378 -31.72 -8.48 -21.66
C GLY A 378 -30.89 -7.80 -22.75
N ASP A 379 -31.35 -6.70 -23.35
CA ASP A 379 -30.53 -5.93 -24.29
C ASP A 379 -29.27 -5.38 -23.60
N VAL A 380 -28.15 -5.42 -24.32
CA VAL A 380 -26.87 -4.82 -23.91
C VAL A 380 -26.45 -3.81 -24.96
N VAL A 381 -26.35 -2.55 -24.56
CA VAL A 381 -25.98 -1.43 -25.43
C VAL A 381 -24.55 -1.01 -25.12
N THR A 382 -23.69 -0.92 -26.13
CA THR A 382 -22.31 -0.45 -25.99
C THR A 382 -22.11 0.85 -26.75
N ALA A 383 -21.63 1.88 -26.04
CA ALA A 383 -21.08 3.11 -26.63
C ALA A 383 -19.55 3.02 -26.73
N GLU A 384 -19.02 2.85 -27.93
CA GLU A 384 -17.58 2.74 -28.13
C GLU A 384 -16.89 4.11 -28.06
N ALA A 385 -15.57 4.13 -27.91
CA ALA A 385 -14.79 5.36 -28.00
C ALA A 385 -14.61 5.81 -29.46
N ILE A 386 -14.46 7.11 -29.68
CA ILE A 386 -13.99 7.64 -30.97
C ILE A 386 -12.60 7.09 -31.27
N LEU A 387 -12.32 6.87 -32.56
CA LEU A 387 -11.00 6.42 -32.98
C LEU A 387 -9.96 7.49 -32.61
N ASN A 388 -8.82 7.07 -32.07
CA ASN A 388 -7.67 7.93 -31.83
C ASN A 388 -6.95 8.26 -33.16
N ARG A 389 -7.66 8.96 -34.04
CA ARG A 389 -7.23 9.37 -35.38
C ARG A 389 -7.45 10.87 -35.51
N PHE A 390 -6.38 11.55 -35.86
CA PHE A 390 -6.42 12.97 -36.14
C PHE A 390 -6.60 13.18 -37.66
N ILE A 391 -7.46 14.12 -38.04
CA ILE A 391 -7.73 14.39 -39.46
C ILE A 391 -6.60 15.17 -40.14
N ASN A 392 -5.79 15.89 -39.36
CA ASN A 392 -4.85 16.89 -39.85
C ASN A 392 -3.64 17.07 -38.92
N LYS A 393 -3.09 15.97 -38.40
CA LYS A 393 -1.92 15.99 -37.53
C LYS A 393 -0.62 16.06 -38.33
N LEU A 394 0.31 16.90 -37.87
CA LEU A 394 1.73 16.88 -38.21
C LEU A 394 2.52 16.76 -36.92
N GLU A 395 3.74 16.24 -37.01
CA GLU A 395 4.63 16.17 -35.86
C GLU A 395 6.04 16.61 -36.27
N ILE A 396 6.70 17.38 -35.42
CA ILE A 396 8.10 17.76 -35.59
C ILE A 396 8.88 17.43 -34.31
N ARG A 397 10.02 16.78 -34.47
CA ARG A 397 10.85 16.24 -33.39
C ARG A 397 12.32 16.62 -33.58
N GLY A 398 13.06 16.60 -32.48
CA GLY A 398 14.51 16.82 -32.46
C GLY A 398 14.90 18.28 -32.29
N ALA A 399 15.95 18.70 -32.99
CA ALA A 399 16.67 19.97 -32.85
C ALA A 399 15.89 21.19 -33.38
N VAL A 400 14.75 21.48 -32.75
CA VAL A 400 13.88 22.64 -32.97
C VAL A 400 13.48 23.24 -31.62
N TYR A 401 13.14 24.54 -31.58
CA TYR A 401 12.82 25.20 -30.31
C TYR A 401 11.50 24.74 -29.70
N ARG A 402 10.52 24.36 -30.53
CA ARG A 402 9.23 23.82 -30.08
C ARG A 402 8.90 22.51 -30.80
N PRO A 403 9.46 21.37 -30.37
CA PRO A 403 9.02 20.07 -30.87
C PRO A 403 7.58 19.79 -30.41
N GLY A 404 6.81 19.06 -31.20
CA GLY A 404 5.44 18.72 -30.84
C GLY A 404 4.51 18.45 -32.03
N ILE A 405 3.22 18.43 -31.72
CA ILE A 405 2.14 18.18 -32.67
C ILE A 405 1.58 19.50 -33.19
N TYR A 406 1.47 19.60 -34.51
CA TYR A 406 0.98 20.78 -35.23
C TYR A 406 -0.18 20.42 -36.16
N GLN A 407 -0.95 21.44 -36.54
CA GLN A 407 -2.14 21.29 -37.37
C GLN A 407 -1.82 21.47 -38.86
N LEU A 408 -1.94 20.43 -39.68
CA LEU A 408 -1.97 20.56 -41.13
C LEU A 408 -3.20 21.40 -41.53
N ASN A 409 -2.96 22.52 -42.21
CA ASN A 409 -4.02 23.39 -42.74
C ASN A 409 -3.53 24.11 -44.00
N GLY A 410 -4.35 25.01 -44.56
CA GLY A 410 -3.95 25.72 -45.79
C GLY A 410 -2.71 26.60 -45.65
N LYS A 411 -2.42 27.11 -44.43
CA LYS A 411 -1.26 27.97 -44.13
C LYS A 411 -0.01 27.19 -43.69
N LEU A 412 -0.21 26.05 -43.02
CA LEU A 412 0.83 25.14 -42.57
C LEU A 412 0.77 23.88 -43.42
N ASN A 413 1.46 23.90 -44.56
CA ASN A 413 1.43 22.82 -45.55
C ASN A 413 2.82 22.39 -46.05
N THR A 414 3.91 23.06 -45.64
CA THR A 414 5.28 22.70 -46.03
C THR A 414 6.23 22.49 -44.85
N VAL A 415 7.35 21.80 -45.10
CA VAL A 415 8.44 21.61 -44.12
C VAL A 415 8.95 22.94 -43.56
N ARG A 416 9.17 23.96 -44.39
CA ARG A 416 9.66 25.28 -43.94
C ARG A 416 8.67 25.95 -42.99
N GLU A 417 7.38 25.91 -43.32
CA GLU A 417 6.33 26.45 -42.45
C GLU A 417 6.25 25.69 -41.12
N LEU A 418 6.38 24.35 -41.15
CA LEU A 418 6.41 23.53 -39.93
C LEU A 418 7.60 23.86 -39.03
N VAL A 419 8.79 24.07 -39.60
CA VAL A 419 9.97 24.51 -38.84
C VAL A 419 9.77 25.93 -38.29
N ASN A 420 9.21 26.85 -39.07
CA ASN A 420 8.95 28.22 -38.61
C ASN A 420 7.91 28.27 -37.48
N GLU A 421 6.83 27.49 -37.59
CA GLU A 421 5.81 27.36 -36.54
C GLU A 421 6.42 26.74 -35.26
N ALA A 422 7.39 25.83 -35.43
CA ALA A 422 8.21 25.29 -34.35
C ALA A 422 9.28 26.26 -33.80
N GLN A 423 9.21 27.55 -34.17
CA GLN A 423 10.13 28.62 -33.79
C GLN A 423 11.57 28.47 -34.29
N GLY A 424 11.78 27.66 -35.34
CA GLY A 424 13.08 27.47 -35.98
C GLY A 424 13.91 26.32 -35.42
N LEU A 425 15.10 26.15 -35.99
CA LEU A 425 16.08 25.12 -35.64
C LEU A 425 16.94 25.57 -34.45
N THR A 426 17.33 24.64 -33.57
CA THR A 426 18.31 24.92 -32.52
C THR A 426 19.74 25.00 -33.09
N GLY A 427 20.67 25.61 -32.35
CA GLY A 427 22.04 25.84 -32.84
C GLY A 427 22.87 24.58 -33.08
N ASP A 428 22.46 23.47 -32.48
CA ASP A 428 23.03 22.13 -32.60
C ASP A 428 22.32 21.27 -33.66
N ALA A 429 21.37 21.80 -34.43
CA ALA A 429 20.66 21.04 -35.44
C ALA A 429 21.59 20.54 -36.56
N PHE A 430 21.49 19.26 -36.92
CA PHE A 430 22.22 18.69 -38.03
C PHE A 430 21.56 19.07 -39.37
N LEU A 431 22.05 20.16 -39.96
CA LEU A 431 21.37 20.83 -41.07
C LEU A 431 21.42 20.07 -42.41
N ASN A 432 22.36 19.13 -42.58
CA ASN A 432 22.60 18.48 -43.87
C ASN A 432 21.58 17.37 -44.17
N ARG A 433 20.91 16.82 -43.14
CA ARG A 433 19.93 15.75 -43.33
C ARG A 433 18.95 15.64 -42.17
N ALA A 434 17.70 16.02 -42.42
CA ALA A 434 16.54 15.64 -41.65
C ALA A 434 15.80 14.46 -42.30
N VAL A 435 14.90 13.84 -41.54
CA VAL A 435 14.14 12.66 -41.95
C VAL A 435 12.65 12.95 -41.82
N LEU A 436 11.91 12.87 -42.92
CA LEU A 436 10.45 12.96 -42.91
C LEU A 436 9.86 11.55 -43.03
N TYR A 437 9.20 11.09 -41.97
CA TYR A 437 8.44 9.85 -41.98
C TYR A 437 7.04 10.14 -42.49
N ARG A 438 6.70 9.54 -43.62
CA ARG A 438 5.40 9.68 -44.28
C ARG A 438 4.64 8.37 -44.23
N GLN A 439 3.35 8.43 -43.87
CA GLN A 439 2.46 7.28 -43.95
C GLN A 439 1.75 7.25 -45.31
N ARG A 440 1.87 6.14 -46.04
CA ARG A 440 1.18 5.90 -47.31
C ARG A 440 -0.29 5.49 -47.07
N GLU A 441 -1.07 5.46 -48.15
CA GLU A 441 -2.49 5.06 -48.08
C GLU A 441 -2.70 3.63 -47.56
N ASP A 442 -1.74 2.73 -47.81
CA ASP A 442 -1.71 1.35 -47.31
C ASP A 442 -1.17 1.22 -45.87
N LEU A 443 -0.99 2.35 -45.17
CA LEU A 443 -0.46 2.48 -43.82
C LEU A 443 1.03 2.12 -43.66
N THR A 444 1.74 1.83 -44.74
CA THR A 444 3.20 1.64 -44.69
C THR A 444 3.92 2.98 -44.47
N SER A 445 5.09 2.93 -43.84
CA SER A 445 5.93 4.11 -43.61
C SER A 445 6.99 4.24 -44.69
N GLU A 446 7.14 5.45 -45.21
CA GLU A 446 8.19 5.85 -46.13
C GLU A 446 9.08 6.89 -45.46
N VAL A 447 10.38 6.81 -45.75
CA VAL A 447 11.37 7.78 -45.29
C VAL A 447 11.76 8.67 -46.45
N VAL A 448 11.41 9.95 -46.35
CA VAL A 448 11.81 10.99 -47.29
C VAL A 448 13.00 11.75 -46.70
N PRO A 449 14.19 11.72 -47.32
CA PRO A 449 15.32 12.53 -46.88
C PRO A 449 15.06 14.01 -47.15
N VAL A 450 15.39 14.85 -46.19
CA VAL A 450 15.13 16.30 -46.26
C VAL A 450 16.43 17.06 -46.01
N ASP A 451 16.89 17.84 -46.98
CA ASP A 451 17.98 18.80 -46.76
C ASP A 451 17.40 20.06 -46.11
N ILE A 452 17.48 20.14 -44.78
CA ILE A 452 16.81 21.20 -44.04
C ILE A 452 17.51 22.55 -44.25
N LYS A 453 18.83 22.55 -44.43
CA LYS A 453 19.59 23.76 -44.76
C LYS A 453 19.10 24.38 -46.06
N ALA A 454 19.07 23.59 -47.14
CA ALA A 454 18.69 24.08 -48.45
C ALA A 454 17.22 24.55 -48.50
N ILE A 455 16.34 23.88 -47.74
CA ILE A 455 14.95 24.30 -47.60
C ILE A 455 14.83 25.61 -46.82
N MET A 456 15.54 25.80 -45.71
CA MET A 456 15.45 27.03 -44.93
C MET A 456 16.09 28.23 -45.64
N ASP A 457 17.19 28.00 -46.37
CA ASP A 457 17.91 29.03 -47.16
C ASP A 457 17.19 29.40 -48.47
N GLY A 458 16.13 28.66 -48.84
CA GLY A 458 15.37 28.90 -50.07
C GLY A 458 16.03 28.40 -51.36
N THR A 459 17.11 27.62 -51.24
CA THR A 459 17.88 27.09 -52.38
C THR A 459 17.31 25.76 -52.92
N SER A 460 16.47 25.07 -52.15
CA SER A 460 15.72 23.87 -52.55
C SER A 460 14.20 24.11 -52.48
N PRO A 461 13.39 23.51 -53.37
CA PRO A 461 11.93 23.60 -53.27
C PRO A 461 11.41 23.00 -51.97
N ASN A 462 10.36 23.60 -51.43
CA ASN A 462 9.71 23.10 -50.22
C ASN A 462 9.02 21.75 -50.47
N ILE A 463 9.04 20.89 -49.45
CA ILE A 463 8.31 19.63 -49.44
C ILE A 463 6.92 19.87 -48.85
N ILE A 464 5.88 19.50 -49.61
CA ILE A 464 4.48 19.53 -49.15
C ILE A 464 4.27 18.42 -48.14
N LEU A 465 3.68 18.75 -46.99
CA LEU A 465 3.37 17.84 -45.90
C LEU A 465 2.00 17.18 -46.09
N MET A 466 1.90 15.95 -45.61
CA MET A 466 0.69 15.14 -45.62
C MET A 466 0.23 14.86 -44.18
N LYS A 467 -1.03 14.44 -44.02
CA LYS A 467 -1.54 14.05 -42.70
C LYS A 467 -0.66 12.94 -42.13
N ASN A 468 -0.36 13.03 -40.83
CA ASN A 468 0.50 12.13 -40.07
C ASN A 468 1.99 12.15 -40.45
N ASP A 469 2.44 13.12 -41.24
CA ASP A 469 3.88 13.30 -41.46
C ASP A 469 4.60 13.64 -40.14
N ILE A 470 5.76 13.01 -39.93
CA ILE A 470 6.65 13.26 -38.80
C ILE A 470 7.99 13.74 -39.33
N LEU A 471 8.34 15.00 -39.09
CA LEU A 471 9.65 15.56 -39.42
C LEU A 471 10.61 15.41 -38.22
N TYR A 472 11.66 14.63 -38.39
CA TYR A 472 12.72 14.45 -37.40
C TYR A 472 13.99 15.16 -37.85
N ILE A 473 14.47 16.09 -37.02
CA ILE A 473 15.71 16.84 -37.26
C ILE A 473 16.70 16.45 -36.15
N PRO A 474 17.73 15.65 -36.42
CA PRO A 474 18.69 15.24 -35.39
C PRO A 474 19.55 16.42 -34.91
N SER A 475 20.04 16.34 -33.68
CA SER A 475 21.13 17.18 -33.19
C SER A 475 22.49 16.60 -33.65
N ILE A 476 23.51 17.45 -33.80
CA ILE A 476 24.90 17.02 -33.98
C ILE A 476 25.38 16.16 -32.81
N HIS A 477 24.82 16.37 -31.61
CA HIS A 477 25.15 15.57 -30.42
C HIS A 477 24.51 14.18 -30.45
N ASP A 478 23.40 13.99 -31.17
CA ASP A 478 22.80 12.66 -31.38
C ASP A 478 23.67 11.76 -32.28
N LEU A 479 24.59 12.38 -33.03
CA LEU A 479 25.44 11.72 -34.01
C LEU A 479 26.89 11.55 -33.52
N GLU A 480 27.31 12.31 -32.51
CA GLU A 480 28.65 12.26 -31.93
C GLU A 480 28.65 11.50 -30.59
N ASP A 481 29.33 10.36 -30.53
CA ASP A 481 29.59 9.66 -29.28
C ASP A 481 30.69 10.36 -28.47
N ARG A 482 30.29 11.39 -27.74
CA ARG A 482 31.19 12.18 -26.88
C ARG A 482 31.60 11.46 -25.60
N GLY A 483 30.89 10.39 -25.21
CA GLY A 483 31.18 9.58 -24.03
C GLY A 483 31.18 10.33 -22.70
N ASP A 484 31.39 9.58 -21.62
CA ASP A 484 31.62 10.12 -20.28
C ASP A 484 33.06 9.84 -19.84
N VAL A 485 33.55 10.59 -18.84
CA VAL A 485 34.74 10.25 -18.05
C VAL A 485 34.31 9.79 -16.67
N VAL A 486 34.96 8.78 -16.11
CA VAL A 486 34.55 8.18 -14.83
C VAL A 486 35.61 8.42 -13.79
N ILE A 487 35.21 8.78 -12.57
CA ILE A 487 36.14 8.94 -11.44
C ILE A 487 35.76 8.03 -10.27
N HIS A 488 36.76 7.30 -9.77
CA HIS A 488 36.63 6.30 -8.72
C HIS A 488 37.50 6.63 -7.51
N GLY A 489 37.13 6.06 -6.36
CA GLY A 489 37.96 6.05 -5.16
C GLY A 489 37.69 7.22 -4.21
N GLU A 490 38.74 7.80 -3.63
CA GLU A 490 38.65 8.76 -2.52
C GLU A 490 38.38 10.20 -2.98
N VAL A 491 37.30 10.40 -3.74
CA VAL A 491 36.74 11.71 -4.07
C VAL A 491 35.39 11.89 -3.39
N ALA A 492 34.91 13.14 -3.24
CA ALA A 492 33.66 13.39 -2.53
C ALA A 492 32.47 12.67 -3.20
N LYS A 493 32.39 12.72 -4.53
CA LYS A 493 31.36 12.08 -5.37
C LYS A 493 32.02 11.27 -6.52
N PRO A 494 32.30 9.98 -6.30
CA PRO A 494 32.75 9.10 -7.38
C PRO A 494 31.57 8.78 -8.30
N ASP A 495 31.66 9.12 -9.59
CA ASP A 495 30.60 8.88 -10.58
C ASP A 495 31.12 9.03 -12.03
N SER A 496 30.23 8.84 -13.00
CA SER A 496 30.39 9.20 -14.40
C SER A 496 30.04 10.67 -14.62
N TYR A 497 30.88 11.38 -15.37
CA TYR A 497 30.72 12.80 -15.70
C TYR A 497 30.78 13.00 -17.21
N SER A 498 29.86 13.79 -17.75
CA SER A 498 29.84 14.08 -19.18
C SER A 498 31.13 14.75 -19.62
N TYR A 499 31.76 14.18 -20.65
CA TYR A 499 32.99 14.73 -21.20
C TYR A 499 32.73 16.08 -21.87
N ALA A 500 33.63 17.04 -21.63
CA ALA A 500 33.68 18.31 -22.33
C ALA A 500 35.03 18.49 -23.02
N ASP A 501 35.04 19.19 -24.16
CA ASP A 501 36.28 19.45 -24.89
C ASP A 501 37.28 20.24 -24.03
N ASN A 502 38.53 19.77 -24.01
CA ASN A 502 39.63 20.29 -23.17
C ASN A 502 39.46 20.11 -21.65
N MET A 503 38.55 19.23 -21.21
CA MET A 503 38.39 18.89 -19.79
C MET A 503 39.67 18.26 -19.23
N THR A 504 40.16 18.77 -18.11
CA THR A 504 41.37 18.26 -17.45
C THR A 504 41.05 17.30 -16.30
N LEU A 505 42.07 16.56 -15.83
CA LEU A 505 41.98 15.74 -14.63
C LEU A 505 41.53 16.57 -13.41
N GLU A 506 42.04 17.79 -13.29
CA GLU A 506 41.72 18.72 -12.21
C GLU A 506 40.26 19.16 -12.27
N ASP A 507 39.74 19.47 -13.46
CA ASP A 507 38.32 19.81 -13.65
C ASP A 507 37.40 18.66 -13.21
N LEU A 508 37.77 17.42 -13.54
CA LEU A 508 37.02 16.24 -13.11
C LEU A 508 37.05 16.07 -11.58
N ILE A 509 38.20 16.27 -10.93
CA ILE A 509 38.32 16.20 -9.48
C ILE A 509 37.47 17.31 -8.82
N ILE A 510 37.42 18.51 -9.39
CA ILE A 510 36.57 19.61 -8.91
C ILE A 510 35.08 19.26 -9.05
N GLN A 511 34.66 18.73 -10.21
CA GLN A 511 33.27 18.28 -10.42
C GLN A 511 32.89 17.12 -9.49
N ALA A 512 33.86 16.26 -9.15
CA ALA A 512 33.73 15.22 -8.14
C ALA A 512 33.67 15.74 -6.70
N GLY A 513 33.71 17.06 -6.49
CA GLY A 513 33.65 17.70 -5.18
C GLY A 513 34.98 17.66 -4.40
N GLY A 514 36.09 17.43 -5.08
CA GLY A 514 37.42 17.38 -4.49
C GLY A 514 37.80 16.02 -3.89
N LEU A 515 39.02 15.96 -3.36
CA LEU A 515 39.58 14.78 -2.70
C LEU A 515 39.04 14.64 -1.27
N ARG A 516 38.79 13.40 -0.82
CA ARG A 516 38.52 13.11 0.60
C ARG A 516 39.82 13.14 1.41
N GLU A 517 39.73 13.31 2.73
CA GLU A 517 40.89 13.28 3.64
C GLU A 517 41.68 11.97 3.54
N ALA A 518 40.98 10.87 3.27
CA ALA A 518 41.59 9.56 3.08
C ALA A 518 42.33 9.39 1.73
N ALA A 519 42.26 10.35 0.82
CA ALA A 519 42.83 10.24 -0.51
C ALA A 519 44.36 10.24 -0.50
N SER A 520 44.94 9.45 -1.41
CA SER A 520 46.36 9.44 -1.69
C SER A 520 46.71 10.61 -2.60
N VAL A 521 47.39 11.60 -2.05
CA VAL A 521 47.95 12.72 -2.82
C VAL A 521 49.16 12.29 -3.67
N VAL A 522 49.70 11.09 -3.49
CA VAL A 522 50.90 10.63 -4.21
C VAL A 522 50.57 9.80 -5.46
N ARG A 523 49.31 9.35 -5.60
CA ARG A 523 48.94 8.40 -6.65
C ARG A 523 47.50 8.52 -7.10
N VAL A 524 47.32 9.10 -8.27
CA VAL A 524 46.08 9.08 -9.06
C VAL A 524 46.38 8.47 -10.43
N ASP A 525 45.66 7.40 -10.78
CA ASP A 525 45.87 6.69 -12.04
C ASP A 525 44.75 7.07 -13.04
N VAL A 526 45.09 7.44 -14.26
CA VAL A 526 44.14 7.62 -15.37
C VAL A 526 44.34 6.49 -16.38
N SER A 527 43.30 5.70 -16.59
CA SER A 527 43.25 4.62 -17.56
C SER A 527 42.56 5.11 -18.82
N ARG A 528 43.26 5.01 -19.95
CA ARG A 528 42.79 5.44 -21.28
C ARG A 528 42.75 4.25 -22.21
N ARG A 529 41.61 4.04 -22.86
CA ARG A 529 41.48 3.02 -23.92
C ARG A 529 42.15 3.47 -25.22
N ILE A 530 42.84 2.56 -25.91
CA ILE A 530 43.43 2.84 -27.23
C ILE A 530 42.34 2.71 -28.29
N LYS A 531 42.05 3.78 -29.02
CA LYS A 531 41.08 3.77 -30.14
C LYS A 531 41.85 3.76 -31.47
N ASN A 532 41.70 2.68 -32.25
CA ASN A 532 42.16 2.66 -33.65
C ASN A 532 41.02 2.18 -34.59
N PRO A 533 40.08 3.07 -34.96
CA PRO A 533 38.92 2.71 -35.79
C PRO A 533 39.26 2.26 -37.21
N ARG A 534 40.53 2.44 -37.64
CA ARG A 534 41.03 2.04 -38.96
C ARG A 534 42.04 0.89 -38.89
N SER A 535 42.23 0.28 -37.72
CA SER A 535 43.14 -0.86 -37.58
C SER A 535 42.63 -2.04 -38.40
N THR A 536 43.50 -2.65 -39.20
CA THR A 536 43.25 -3.91 -39.90
C THR A 536 44.01 -5.09 -39.26
N ALA A 537 44.74 -4.83 -38.18
CA ALA A 537 45.48 -5.82 -37.40
C ALA A 537 44.96 -5.87 -35.95
N ASP A 538 45.06 -7.05 -35.34
CA ASP A 538 44.78 -7.28 -33.92
C ASP A 538 45.91 -6.67 -33.09
N ASN A 539 45.57 -5.93 -32.03
CA ASN A 539 46.55 -5.17 -31.25
C ASN A 539 46.44 -5.61 -29.77
N ASP A 540 47.50 -6.22 -29.23
CA ASP A 540 47.50 -6.83 -27.88
C ASP A 540 47.33 -5.81 -26.73
N THR A 541 47.46 -4.51 -27.01
CA THR A 541 47.30 -3.44 -26.02
C THR A 541 45.94 -2.78 -26.12
N ILE A 542 45.13 -2.94 -25.06
CA ILE A 542 43.75 -2.42 -24.98
C ILE A 542 43.65 -1.05 -24.27
N GLY A 543 44.74 -0.58 -23.63
CA GLY A 543 44.75 0.69 -22.91
C GLY A 543 46.13 1.13 -22.42
N GLN A 544 46.20 2.37 -21.92
CA GLN A 544 47.37 3.04 -21.37
C GLN A 544 47.03 3.60 -19.98
N ILE A 545 47.99 3.56 -19.05
CA ILE A 545 47.82 4.10 -17.69
C ILE A 545 48.79 5.27 -17.50
N TYR A 546 48.27 6.38 -17.01
CA TYR A 546 49.03 7.56 -16.60
C TYR A 546 48.90 7.73 -15.08
N THR A 547 50.02 7.89 -14.37
CA THR A 547 50.01 8.05 -12.91
C THR A 547 50.52 9.43 -12.52
N PHE A 548 49.80 10.10 -11.61
CA PHE A 548 50.06 11.48 -11.20
C PHE A 548 50.16 11.60 -9.66
N SER A 549 51.01 12.52 -9.21
CA SER A 549 51.03 13.05 -7.84
C SER A 549 50.21 14.35 -7.80
N LEU A 550 49.40 14.53 -6.76
CA LEU A 550 48.60 15.72 -6.50
C LEU A 550 49.12 16.52 -5.27
N LYS A 551 48.93 17.83 -5.26
CA LYS A 551 49.03 18.70 -4.07
C LYS A 551 47.87 19.67 -4.11
N GLU A 552 47.12 19.74 -3.02
CA GLU A 552 45.91 20.58 -2.92
C GLU A 552 44.89 20.32 -4.04
N GLY A 553 44.87 19.11 -4.61
CA GLY A 553 43.97 18.72 -5.70
C GLY A 553 44.49 19.00 -7.12
N PHE A 554 45.69 19.58 -7.26
CA PHE A 554 46.34 19.87 -8.55
C PHE A 554 47.51 18.93 -8.81
N VAL A 555 47.78 18.58 -10.07
CA VAL A 555 48.92 17.73 -10.46
C VAL A 555 50.24 18.46 -10.20
N VAL A 556 51.20 17.79 -9.56
CA VAL A 556 52.48 18.39 -9.12
C VAL A 556 53.67 17.82 -9.88
N ASP A 557 53.63 16.54 -10.24
CA ASP A 557 54.69 15.87 -10.97
C ASP A 557 54.22 15.58 -12.41
N GLY A 558 54.47 16.52 -13.32
CA GLY A 558 54.06 16.47 -14.73
C GLY A 558 53.67 17.84 -15.28
N THR A 559 53.46 17.95 -16.60
CA THR A 559 52.86 19.16 -17.21
C THR A 559 51.46 19.37 -16.64
N PRO A 560 51.16 20.52 -16.00
CA PRO A 560 49.81 20.84 -15.53
C PRO A 560 48.78 20.75 -16.66
N GLY A 561 47.55 20.32 -16.35
CA GLY A 561 46.45 20.28 -17.31
C GLY A 561 46.45 19.03 -18.21
N PHE A 562 46.53 17.84 -17.60
CA PHE A 562 46.34 16.59 -18.36
C PHE A 562 44.91 16.55 -18.92
N VAL A 563 44.78 16.72 -20.23
CA VAL A 563 43.50 16.72 -20.94
C VAL A 563 42.98 15.29 -21.03
N LEU A 564 41.80 15.07 -20.46
CA LEU A 564 41.07 13.82 -20.53
C LEU A 564 40.55 13.58 -21.95
N GLN A 565 40.26 12.33 -22.27
CA GLN A 565 39.57 11.94 -23.48
C GLN A 565 38.24 11.26 -23.11
N PRO A 566 37.27 11.23 -24.04
CA PRO A 566 36.07 10.43 -23.87
C PRO A 566 36.41 9.02 -23.40
N TYR A 567 35.77 8.59 -22.31
CA TYR A 567 35.91 7.27 -21.70
C TYR A 567 37.20 7.00 -20.91
N ASP A 568 37.92 8.04 -20.53
CA ASP A 568 38.98 7.90 -19.54
C ASP A 568 38.39 7.56 -18.16
N GLU A 569 39.07 6.68 -17.43
CA GLU A 569 38.74 6.33 -16.05
C GLU A 569 39.83 6.80 -15.10
N VAL A 570 39.47 7.59 -14.10
CA VAL A 570 40.36 8.17 -13.09
C VAL A 570 40.19 7.44 -11.77
N TYR A 571 41.30 7.01 -11.17
CA TYR A 571 41.32 6.27 -9.91
C TYR A 571 42.10 7.02 -8.84
N VAL A 572 41.37 7.62 -7.90
CA VAL A 572 41.95 8.28 -6.71
C VAL A 572 42.10 7.25 -5.60
N ARG A 573 43.33 6.80 -5.34
CA ARG A 573 43.59 5.73 -4.37
C ARG A 573 43.44 6.23 -2.92
N ARG A 574 43.16 5.32 -1.99
CA ARG A 574 43.20 5.61 -0.55
C ARG A 574 44.64 5.64 -0.04
N SER A 575 44.97 6.64 0.78
CA SER A 575 46.26 6.77 1.45
C SER A 575 46.47 5.60 2.43
N PRO A 576 47.56 4.81 2.28
CA PRO A 576 47.89 3.74 3.22
C PRO A 576 48.16 4.22 4.65
N GLY A 577 48.56 5.49 4.81
CA GLY A 577 48.82 6.12 6.10
C GLY A 577 47.56 6.66 6.81
N TYR A 578 46.41 6.69 6.12
CA TYR A 578 45.19 7.23 6.70
C TYR A 578 44.39 6.18 7.47
N GLN A 579 44.08 6.48 8.73
CA GLN A 579 43.12 5.74 9.53
C GLN A 579 42.14 6.69 10.19
N ALA A 580 40.86 6.30 10.18
CA ALA A 580 39.88 6.98 11.00
C ALA A 580 40.20 6.74 12.49
N GLN A 581 39.90 7.75 13.31
CA GLN A 581 40.00 7.63 14.76
C GLN A 581 39.11 6.47 15.25
N GLN A 582 39.66 5.64 16.14
CA GLN A 582 38.98 4.51 16.75
C GLN A 582 38.80 4.74 18.25
N ASN A 583 37.71 4.28 18.84
CA ASN A 583 37.36 4.45 20.25
C ASN A 583 36.98 3.12 20.92
N VAL A 584 37.30 3.03 22.21
CA VAL A 584 37.03 1.90 23.11
C VAL A 584 36.47 2.45 24.43
N ALA A 585 35.67 1.67 25.15
CA ALA A 585 35.06 2.12 26.39
C ALA A 585 35.36 1.21 27.58
N VAL A 586 35.36 1.80 28.77
CA VAL A 586 35.42 1.07 30.05
C VAL A 586 34.37 1.60 31.01
N GLU A 587 33.67 0.69 31.68
CA GLU A 587 32.56 0.96 32.58
C GLU A 587 32.59 0.08 33.84
N GLY A 588 31.82 0.48 34.85
CA GLY A 588 31.72 -0.23 36.14
C GLY A 588 32.66 0.32 37.20
N GLU A 589 33.32 -0.57 37.95
CA GLU A 589 34.21 -0.23 39.07
C GLU A 589 35.62 0.20 38.60
N ILE A 590 35.68 1.36 37.95
CA ILE A 590 36.88 2.01 37.42
C ILE A 590 36.93 3.48 37.91
N LEU A 591 38.12 4.09 38.06
CA LEU A 591 38.23 5.48 38.52
C LEU A 591 37.60 6.48 37.54
N PHE A 592 37.93 6.37 36.25
CA PHE A 592 37.40 7.22 35.20
C PHE A 592 36.73 6.35 34.13
N GLY A 593 35.42 6.14 34.27
CA GLY A 593 34.62 5.44 33.26
C GLY A 593 34.34 6.34 32.05
N GLY A 594 34.32 5.76 30.85
CA GLY A 594 34.04 6.54 29.63
C GLY A 594 34.62 5.93 28.36
N SER A 595 34.56 6.71 27.28
CA SER A 595 35.11 6.39 25.97
C SER A 595 36.50 7.01 25.80
N TYR A 596 37.43 6.23 25.27
CA TYR A 596 38.83 6.55 25.07
C TYR A 596 39.21 6.34 23.62
N ALA A 597 39.87 7.34 23.02
CA ALA A 597 40.44 7.21 21.70
C ALA A 597 41.65 6.26 21.73
N MET A 598 41.65 5.30 20.82
CA MET A 598 42.79 4.43 20.59
C MET A 598 43.93 5.25 19.97
N THR A 599 45.11 5.15 20.57
CA THR A 599 46.31 5.87 20.11
C THR A 599 47.21 4.98 19.24
N SER A 600 47.00 3.66 19.25
CA SER A 600 47.73 2.69 18.45
C SER A 600 46.82 1.52 18.07
N ARG A 601 47.10 0.88 16.92
CA ARG A 601 46.47 -0.40 16.54
C ARG A 601 46.81 -1.55 17.49
N GLU A 602 47.85 -1.37 18.30
CA GLU A 602 48.37 -2.38 19.23
C GLU A 602 47.86 -2.20 20.67
N GLU A 603 46.90 -1.29 20.89
CA GLU A 603 46.39 -0.97 22.22
C GLU A 603 45.62 -2.15 22.86
N ARG A 604 45.92 -2.43 24.13
CA ARG A 604 45.43 -3.62 24.86
C ARG A 604 44.57 -3.28 26.07
N LEU A 605 44.03 -4.32 26.72
CA LEU A 605 43.22 -4.18 27.93
C LEU A 605 43.96 -3.38 29.01
N SER A 606 45.22 -3.73 29.30
CA SER A 606 45.99 -3.03 30.33
C SER A 606 46.18 -1.55 30.04
N ASP A 607 46.38 -1.19 28.77
CA ASP A 607 46.58 0.20 28.34
C ASP A 607 45.32 1.03 28.61
N LEU A 608 44.14 0.49 28.25
CA LEU A 608 42.86 1.15 28.50
C LEU A 608 42.57 1.29 30.00
N ILE A 609 42.82 0.25 30.81
CA ILE A 609 42.61 0.33 32.26
C ILE A 609 43.54 1.37 32.90
N ASN A 610 44.80 1.46 32.45
CA ASN A 610 45.74 2.47 32.91
C ASN A 610 45.30 3.88 32.50
N LYS A 611 44.83 4.07 31.25
CA LYS A 611 44.25 5.34 30.77
C LYS A 611 43.04 5.76 31.60
N ALA A 612 42.26 4.80 32.08
CA ALA A 612 41.09 5.02 32.93
C ALA A 612 41.42 5.20 34.42
N GLY A 613 42.70 5.32 34.78
CA GLY A 613 43.16 5.53 36.16
C GLY A 613 43.19 4.27 37.02
N GLY A 614 42.90 3.09 36.47
CA GLY A 614 42.84 1.84 37.22
C GLY A 614 41.50 1.56 37.88
N ALA A 615 41.36 0.34 38.40
CA ALA A 615 40.13 -0.15 39.02
C ALA A 615 39.95 0.39 40.45
N THR A 616 38.69 0.52 40.90
CA THR A 616 38.39 0.94 42.28
C THR A 616 38.70 -0.17 43.29
N ASN A 617 38.77 0.17 44.59
CA ASN A 617 38.95 -0.82 45.66
C ASN A 617 37.78 -1.81 45.80
N TYR A 618 36.64 -1.56 45.16
CA TYR A 618 35.48 -2.44 45.17
C TYR A 618 35.36 -3.31 43.92
N ALA A 619 36.28 -3.14 42.97
CA ALA A 619 36.28 -3.84 41.69
C ALA A 619 36.57 -5.33 41.86
N TYR A 620 35.82 -6.16 41.15
CA TYR A 620 36.10 -7.58 41.00
C TYR A 620 36.73 -7.84 39.62
N LEU A 621 38.06 -7.70 39.54
CA LEU A 621 38.82 -7.82 38.28
C LEU A 621 38.62 -9.15 37.56
N ARG A 622 38.52 -10.26 38.30
CA ARG A 622 38.29 -11.59 37.72
C ARG A 622 36.90 -11.74 37.08
N GLY A 623 35.96 -10.88 37.47
CA GLY A 623 34.62 -10.80 36.88
C GLY A 623 34.52 -9.87 35.68
N ALA A 624 35.60 -9.19 35.30
CA ALA A 624 35.57 -8.27 34.17
C ALA A 624 35.24 -9.01 32.87
N LYS A 625 34.44 -8.38 32.01
CA LYS A 625 34.03 -8.93 30.71
C LYS A 625 34.30 -7.93 29.60
N LEU A 626 34.69 -8.45 28.43
CA LEU A 626 34.87 -7.66 27.21
C LEU A 626 33.69 -7.90 26.28
N THR A 627 32.94 -6.86 25.94
CA THR A 627 31.90 -6.88 24.91
C THR A 627 32.49 -6.34 23.61
N ARG A 628 32.36 -7.09 22.52
CA ARG A 628 32.98 -6.77 21.23
C ARG A 628 31.98 -6.82 20.09
N VAL A 629 32.10 -5.89 19.15
CA VAL A 629 31.33 -5.88 17.90
C VAL A 629 31.80 -7.00 16.97
N ALA A 630 30.89 -7.84 16.51
CA ALA A 630 31.17 -8.98 15.64
C ALA A 630 31.50 -8.53 14.21
N ASN A 631 32.67 -8.96 13.70
CA ASN A 631 33.00 -8.78 12.29
C ASN A 631 32.27 -9.80 11.40
N ALA A 632 32.33 -9.62 10.08
CA ALA A 632 31.61 -10.47 9.12
C ALA A 632 31.97 -11.97 9.25
N SER A 633 33.21 -12.32 9.62
CA SER A 633 33.62 -13.71 9.81
C SER A 633 33.08 -14.32 11.11
N GLU A 634 33.01 -13.52 12.18
CA GLU A 634 32.46 -13.90 13.48
C GLU A 634 30.93 -14.07 13.39
N LYS A 635 30.22 -13.15 12.71
CA LYS A 635 28.78 -13.30 12.44
C LYS A 635 28.45 -14.57 11.67
N ARG A 636 29.27 -14.93 10.67
CA ARG A 636 29.11 -16.20 9.93
C ARG A 636 29.26 -17.41 10.85
N ARG A 637 30.30 -17.44 11.70
CA ARG A 637 30.49 -18.53 12.68
C ARG A 637 29.31 -18.63 13.64
N MET A 638 28.78 -17.49 14.09
CA MET A 638 27.60 -17.46 14.95
C MET A 638 26.38 -18.05 14.26
N GLY A 639 26.12 -17.64 13.02
CA GLY A 639 25.05 -18.20 12.19
C GLY A 639 25.20 -19.70 11.94
N ASP A 640 26.42 -20.19 11.72
CA ASP A 640 26.70 -21.60 11.51
C ASP A 640 26.37 -22.45 12.74
N VAL A 641 26.70 -21.99 13.95
CA VAL A 641 26.33 -22.68 15.20
C VAL A 641 24.82 -22.67 15.41
N ILE A 642 24.15 -21.53 15.18
CA ILE A 642 22.69 -21.45 15.29
C ILE A 642 22.02 -22.41 14.30
N ARG A 643 22.55 -22.54 13.08
CA ARG A 643 22.07 -23.51 12.07
C ARG A 643 22.30 -24.97 12.48
N LEU A 644 23.39 -25.27 13.18
CA LEU A 644 23.60 -26.61 13.76
C LEU A 644 22.63 -26.88 14.91
N MET A 645 22.36 -25.87 15.74
CA MET A 645 21.40 -25.97 16.84
C MET A 645 19.97 -26.13 16.33
N SER A 646 19.57 -25.38 15.30
CA SER A 646 18.23 -25.50 14.69
C SER A 646 18.00 -26.90 14.11
N ARG A 647 19.03 -27.52 13.53
CA ARG A 647 18.97 -28.92 13.08
C ARG A 647 18.77 -29.93 14.22
N GLN A 648 19.30 -29.67 15.41
CA GLN A 648 19.20 -30.58 16.56
C GLN A 648 17.95 -30.36 17.42
N LEU A 649 17.51 -29.11 17.59
CA LEU A 649 16.45 -28.71 18.51
C LEU A 649 15.13 -28.33 17.80
N GLY A 650 15.17 -28.10 16.48
CA GLY A 650 14.05 -27.60 15.67
C GLY A 650 13.96 -26.07 15.66
N GLU A 651 13.57 -25.48 14.53
CA GLU A 651 13.51 -24.02 14.36
C GLU A 651 12.53 -23.34 15.33
N ALA A 652 11.35 -23.93 15.56
CA ALA A 652 10.37 -23.42 16.51
C ALA A 652 10.90 -23.31 17.96
N MET A 653 11.83 -24.19 18.34
CA MET A 653 12.46 -24.13 19.66
C MET A 653 13.52 -23.02 19.72
N ILE A 654 14.29 -22.81 18.65
CA ILE A 654 15.29 -21.73 18.57
C ILE A 654 14.61 -20.36 18.65
N ASP A 655 13.49 -20.18 17.95
CA ASP A 655 12.72 -18.95 17.98
C ASP A 655 12.09 -18.70 19.36
N SER A 656 11.55 -19.74 20.00
CA SER A 656 11.02 -19.64 21.37
C SER A 656 12.08 -19.26 22.41
N LEU A 657 13.36 -19.52 22.12
CA LEU A 657 14.48 -19.16 22.99
C LEU A 657 15.09 -17.79 22.67
N GLY A 658 14.61 -17.13 21.61
CA GLY A 658 15.10 -15.81 21.20
C GLY A 658 16.55 -15.81 20.69
N ILE A 659 17.12 -16.96 20.33
CA ILE A 659 18.53 -17.07 19.95
C ILE A 659 18.72 -16.56 18.51
N ARG A 660 19.45 -15.46 18.35
CA ARG A 660 19.72 -14.83 17.06
C ARG A 660 21.21 -14.50 16.91
N VAL A 661 21.64 -14.21 15.68
CA VAL A 661 22.98 -13.65 15.45
C VAL A 661 22.98 -12.23 15.99
N GLU A 662 23.66 -12.02 17.10
CA GLU A 662 23.83 -10.70 17.70
C GLU A 662 25.01 -9.95 17.08
N ASP A 663 24.91 -8.62 17.05
CA ASP A 663 25.99 -7.74 16.57
C ASP A 663 27.12 -7.60 17.58
N HIS A 664 26.87 -7.91 18.85
CA HIS A 664 27.84 -7.86 19.93
C HIS A 664 27.95 -9.23 20.58
N PHE A 665 29.13 -9.57 21.08
CA PHE A 665 29.34 -10.81 21.83
C PHE A 665 30.34 -10.58 22.96
N THR A 666 30.24 -11.37 24.02
CA THR A 666 31.16 -11.31 25.15
C THR A 666 32.35 -12.24 24.96
N VAL A 667 33.54 -11.72 25.22
CA VAL A 667 34.80 -12.44 25.35
C VAL A 667 35.14 -12.53 26.84
N GLY A 668 35.27 -13.76 27.34
CA GLY A 668 35.69 -13.99 28.73
C GLY A 668 37.17 -13.65 28.90
N ILE A 669 37.47 -12.66 29.73
CA ILE A 669 38.83 -12.16 29.99
C ILE A 669 39.27 -12.48 31.42
N ASP A 670 40.58 -12.52 31.62
CA ASP A 670 41.21 -12.59 32.95
C ASP A 670 41.99 -11.29 33.16
N LEU A 671 41.24 -10.24 33.53
CA LEU A 671 41.78 -8.88 33.63
C LEU A 671 42.85 -8.77 34.72
N GLU A 672 42.71 -9.52 35.82
CA GLU A 672 43.72 -9.60 36.88
C GLU A 672 45.08 -10.08 36.34
N LYS A 673 45.08 -11.15 35.52
CA LYS A 673 46.31 -11.61 34.87
C LYS A 673 46.84 -10.65 33.82
N ALA A 674 45.94 -9.99 33.06
CA ALA A 674 46.32 -9.01 32.05
C ALA A 674 47.06 -7.81 32.68
N LEU A 675 46.56 -7.31 33.81
CA LEU A 675 47.17 -6.20 34.54
C LEU A 675 48.48 -6.62 35.25
N ALA A 676 48.55 -7.85 35.75
CA ALA A 676 49.77 -8.37 36.39
C ALA A 676 50.89 -8.65 35.38
N ASN A 677 50.55 -9.01 34.14
CA ASN A 677 51.51 -9.29 33.06
C ASN A 677 51.06 -8.63 31.74
N PRO A 678 51.27 -7.30 31.59
CA PRO A 678 50.97 -6.58 30.36
C PRO A 678 51.66 -7.21 29.13
N GLY A 679 50.97 -7.27 28.00
CA GLY A 679 51.45 -7.90 26.77
C GLY A 679 51.37 -9.44 26.73
N SER A 680 50.92 -10.09 27.82
CA SER A 680 50.69 -11.53 27.84
C SER A 680 49.49 -11.95 26.97
N THR A 681 49.26 -13.26 26.82
CA THR A 681 48.08 -13.77 26.11
C THR A 681 46.75 -13.45 26.80
N ALA A 682 46.79 -13.09 28.10
CA ALA A 682 45.61 -12.61 28.83
C ALA A 682 45.28 -11.14 28.51
N ASP A 683 46.26 -10.37 28.02
CA ASP A 683 46.14 -8.96 27.69
C ASP A 683 45.74 -8.77 26.22
N ILE A 684 44.43 -8.91 25.97
CA ILE A 684 43.86 -8.98 24.63
C ILE A 684 43.97 -7.63 23.91
N LEU A 685 44.21 -7.68 22.60
CA LEU A 685 44.20 -6.50 21.74
C LEU A 685 42.77 -5.96 21.56
N LEU A 686 42.61 -4.65 21.76
CA LEU A 686 41.34 -3.96 21.62
C LEU A 686 40.99 -3.66 20.15
N ARG A 687 39.70 -3.45 19.89
CA ARG A 687 39.13 -3.11 18.59
C ARG A 687 38.12 -1.98 18.75
N GLU A 688 37.84 -1.30 17.64
CA GLU A 688 36.77 -0.31 17.57
C GLU A 688 35.46 -0.81 18.20
N GLY A 689 34.92 -0.02 19.12
CA GLY A 689 33.65 -0.32 19.79
C GLY A 689 33.73 -1.38 20.90
N ASP A 690 34.92 -1.82 21.28
CA ASP A 690 35.08 -2.70 22.44
C ASP A 690 34.68 -1.99 23.74
N VAL A 691 33.96 -2.71 24.61
CA VAL A 691 33.52 -2.22 25.93
C VAL A 691 33.98 -3.18 27.02
N ILE A 692 34.81 -2.72 27.94
CA ILE A 692 35.21 -3.47 29.13
C ILE A 692 34.28 -3.11 30.29
N SER A 693 33.65 -4.11 30.88
CA SER A 693 32.75 -3.92 32.02
C SER A 693 33.33 -4.60 33.26
N ILE A 694 33.60 -3.83 34.31
CA ILE A 694 34.22 -4.29 35.57
C ILE A 694 33.16 -4.31 36.68
N PRO A 695 32.71 -5.48 37.15
CA PRO A 695 31.67 -5.55 38.17
C PRO A 695 32.20 -5.26 39.57
N LYS A 696 31.28 -4.94 40.49
CA LYS A 696 31.55 -4.86 41.92
C LYS A 696 31.70 -6.23 42.56
N ASN A 697 32.62 -6.35 43.52
CA ASN A 697 32.75 -7.54 44.33
C ASN A 697 31.57 -7.65 45.31
N ASN A 698 30.62 -8.54 45.02
CA ASN A 698 29.42 -8.75 45.82
C ASN A 698 29.55 -9.89 46.85
N ASN A 699 30.67 -10.61 46.90
CA ASN A 699 30.93 -11.71 47.85
C ASN A 699 29.75 -12.70 48.00
N THR A 700 29.03 -13.01 46.93
CA THR A 700 27.92 -13.97 46.92
C THR A 700 28.15 -15.12 45.95
N VAL A 701 27.44 -16.23 46.13
CA VAL A 701 27.35 -17.34 45.19
C VAL A 701 25.87 -17.59 44.94
N THR A 702 25.49 -17.66 43.66
CA THR A 702 24.11 -17.96 43.27
C THR A 702 23.98 -19.44 42.95
N ILE A 703 22.92 -20.09 43.43
CA ILE A 703 22.62 -21.49 43.17
C ILE A 703 21.32 -21.59 42.39
N ASN A 704 21.40 -22.15 41.17
CA ASN A 704 20.29 -22.27 40.25
C ASN A 704 20.16 -23.68 39.64
N GLY A 705 19.00 -23.95 39.03
CA GLY A 705 18.68 -25.21 38.35
C GLY A 705 17.90 -26.20 39.22
N ALA A 706 18.22 -27.49 39.11
CA ALA A 706 17.53 -28.61 39.77
C ALA A 706 17.97 -28.77 41.23
N VAL A 707 17.68 -27.74 42.03
CA VAL A 707 17.84 -27.68 43.49
C VAL A 707 16.47 -27.50 44.14
N MET A 708 16.34 -27.75 45.44
CA MET A 708 15.05 -27.62 46.13
C MET A 708 14.54 -26.18 46.14
N VAL A 709 15.41 -25.22 46.45
CA VAL A 709 15.08 -23.78 46.44
C VAL A 709 16.26 -23.00 45.83
N PRO A 710 16.13 -22.45 44.61
CA PRO A 710 17.13 -21.54 44.06
C PRO A 710 17.31 -20.31 44.95
N ASN A 711 18.55 -19.98 45.30
CA ASN A 711 18.87 -18.86 46.17
C ASN A 711 20.27 -18.31 45.93
N THR A 712 20.56 -17.14 46.50
CA THR A 712 21.89 -16.54 46.54
C THR A 712 22.35 -16.47 47.98
N VAL A 713 23.57 -16.94 48.23
CA VAL A 713 24.15 -17.03 49.58
C VAL A 713 25.52 -16.36 49.63
N SER A 714 26.00 -16.01 50.82
CA SER A 714 27.33 -15.42 50.99
C SER A 714 28.43 -16.42 50.58
N TYR A 715 29.42 -15.92 49.84
CA TYR A 715 30.62 -16.67 49.49
C TYR A 715 31.49 -16.84 50.74
N ILE A 716 31.84 -18.08 51.03
CA ILE A 716 32.80 -18.46 52.07
C ILE A 716 34.00 -19.14 51.41
N LYS A 717 35.18 -18.56 51.63
CA LYS A 717 36.41 -19.04 51.03
C LYS A 717 36.75 -20.45 51.52
N GLY A 718 36.86 -21.39 50.58
CA GLY A 718 37.24 -22.75 50.88
C GLY A 718 36.07 -23.68 51.24
N GLU A 719 34.83 -23.22 51.17
CA GLU A 719 33.69 -24.14 51.16
C GLU A 719 33.60 -24.89 49.84
N ASP A 720 33.09 -26.12 49.91
CA ASP A 720 32.92 -26.97 48.74
C ASP A 720 31.56 -26.79 48.09
N ILE A 721 31.35 -27.41 46.93
CA ILE A 721 30.08 -27.26 46.20
C ILE A 721 28.88 -27.82 46.97
N ASP A 722 29.08 -28.85 47.78
CA ASP A 722 27.98 -29.50 48.47
C ASP A 722 27.50 -28.64 49.66
N TYR A 723 28.38 -27.84 50.29
CA TYR A 723 27.99 -26.77 51.21
C TYR A 723 26.95 -25.84 50.59
N TYR A 724 27.25 -25.25 49.43
CA TYR A 724 26.34 -24.30 48.76
C TYR A 724 25.04 -24.95 48.31
N LEU A 725 25.10 -26.20 47.83
CA LEU A 725 23.90 -26.93 47.43
C LEU A 725 23.01 -27.30 48.62
N ASN A 726 23.59 -27.59 49.80
CA ASN A 726 22.81 -27.81 51.01
C ASN A 726 22.11 -26.53 51.48
N GLN A 727 22.71 -25.35 51.30
CA GLN A 727 22.05 -24.06 51.56
C GLN A 727 20.83 -23.83 50.65
N ALA A 728 20.79 -24.47 49.48
CA ALA A 728 19.64 -24.47 48.57
C ALA A 728 18.63 -25.60 48.87
N GLY A 729 18.72 -26.25 50.05
CA GLY A 729 17.90 -27.39 50.45
C GLY A 729 18.30 -28.71 49.79
N GLY A 730 19.47 -28.76 49.16
CA GLY A 730 19.97 -29.92 48.43
C GLY A 730 19.40 -30.04 47.01
N TYR A 731 19.58 -31.22 46.44
CA TYR A 731 19.16 -31.54 45.08
C TYR A 731 17.65 -31.82 45.00
N SER A 732 16.98 -31.34 43.96
CA SER A 732 15.61 -31.79 43.64
C SER A 732 15.61 -33.26 43.17
N GLU A 733 14.46 -33.95 43.22
CA GLU A 733 14.34 -35.36 42.83
C GLU A 733 14.83 -35.64 41.39
N ASN A 734 14.55 -34.67 40.52
CA ASN A 734 14.92 -34.70 39.12
C ASN A 734 16.33 -34.14 38.85
N ALA A 735 17.24 -33.98 39.82
CA ALA A 735 18.56 -33.39 39.58
C ALA A 735 19.61 -34.36 39.00
N LYS A 736 20.34 -33.96 37.96
CA LYS A 736 21.47 -34.72 37.40
C LYS A 736 22.76 -34.39 38.18
N LYS A 737 22.89 -35.00 39.36
CA LYS A 737 23.99 -34.80 40.33
C LYS A 737 25.41 -34.92 39.76
N SER A 738 25.60 -35.68 38.68
CA SER A 738 26.91 -35.98 38.09
C SER A 738 27.48 -34.91 37.13
N LYS A 739 26.73 -33.87 36.78
CA LYS A 739 27.16 -32.87 35.78
C LYS A 739 26.82 -31.43 36.22
N LYS A 740 27.48 -30.97 37.28
CA LYS A 740 27.35 -29.60 37.83
C LYS A 740 28.26 -28.63 37.07
N PHE A 741 27.81 -27.39 36.88
CA PHE A 741 28.57 -26.33 36.19
C PHE A 741 28.69 -25.09 37.08
N ILE A 742 29.78 -24.35 36.91
CA ILE A 742 29.99 -23.03 37.51
C ILE A 742 30.12 -22.04 36.36
N VAL A 743 29.32 -20.97 36.40
CA VAL A 743 29.38 -19.82 35.50
C VAL A 743 30.00 -18.66 36.26
N TYR A 744 31.10 -18.11 35.77
CA TYR A 744 31.78 -16.96 36.37
C TYR A 744 31.19 -15.65 35.86
N MET A 745 31.39 -14.54 36.59
CA MET A 745 30.88 -13.22 36.20
C MET A 745 31.43 -12.72 34.85
N ASN A 746 32.64 -13.15 34.47
CA ASN A 746 33.24 -12.88 33.16
C ASN A 746 32.63 -13.73 32.01
N GLY A 747 31.62 -14.56 32.30
CA GLY A 747 30.93 -15.42 31.33
C GLY A 747 31.66 -16.72 31.00
N GLN A 748 32.76 -17.06 31.66
CA GLN A 748 33.42 -18.36 31.52
C GLN A 748 32.62 -19.45 32.25
N VAL A 749 32.62 -20.68 31.69
CA VAL A 749 31.93 -21.83 32.28
C VAL A 749 32.90 -22.96 32.51
N THR A 750 32.83 -23.56 33.69
CA THR A 750 33.62 -24.74 34.02
C THR A 750 32.74 -25.87 34.57
N LYS A 751 33.11 -27.11 34.23
CA LYS A 751 32.52 -28.29 34.87
C LYS A 751 33.15 -28.48 36.24
N VAL A 752 32.33 -28.78 37.23
CA VAL A 752 32.82 -29.05 38.59
C VAL A 752 33.65 -30.33 38.62
N LYS A 753 34.85 -30.25 39.21
CA LYS A 753 35.81 -31.36 39.40
C LYS A 753 36.03 -31.61 40.89
N GLY A 754 36.02 -32.88 41.31
CA GLY A 754 36.19 -33.26 42.72
C GLY A 754 35.15 -32.58 43.62
N SER A 755 35.59 -31.99 44.73
CA SER A 755 34.72 -31.22 45.64
C SER A 755 34.37 -29.81 45.12
N GLY A 756 34.98 -29.33 44.03
CA GLY A 756 34.73 -27.99 43.49
C GLY A 756 35.28 -26.82 44.33
N LYS A 757 35.85 -27.08 45.51
CA LYS A 757 36.36 -26.07 46.47
C LYS A 757 37.31 -25.01 45.89
N LYS A 758 38.11 -25.38 44.88
CA LYS A 758 39.06 -24.46 44.20
C LYS A 758 38.47 -23.70 43.01
N GLN A 759 37.23 -24.00 42.63
CA GLN A 759 36.57 -23.46 41.44
C GLN A 759 35.47 -22.43 41.79
N ILE A 760 35.05 -22.35 43.05
CA ILE A 760 34.00 -21.42 43.49
C ILE A 760 34.65 -20.06 43.75
N GLU A 761 34.09 -19.02 43.15
CA GLU A 761 34.60 -17.65 43.20
C GLU A 761 33.44 -16.69 43.53
N PRO A 762 33.72 -15.50 44.11
CA PRO A 762 32.72 -14.47 44.30
C PRO A 762 31.95 -14.15 43.01
N GLY A 763 30.63 -14.04 43.14
CA GLY A 763 29.70 -13.75 42.06
C GLY A 763 29.48 -14.90 41.06
N CYS A 764 30.06 -16.08 41.29
CA CYS A 764 29.81 -17.22 40.42
C CYS A 764 28.41 -17.82 40.64
N GLU A 765 27.90 -18.47 39.60
CA GLU A 765 26.62 -19.17 39.61
C GLU A 765 26.84 -20.68 39.47
N ILE A 766 26.35 -21.44 40.44
CA ILE A 766 26.35 -22.90 40.43
C ILE A 766 25.06 -23.37 39.77
N ILE A 767 25.18 -24.06 38.64
CA ILE A 767 24.05 -24.57 37.88
C ILE A 767 24.01 -26.10 37.98
N VAL A 768 22.90 -26.62 38.52
CA VAL A 768 22.59 -28.05 38.56
C VAL A 768 21.59 -28.40 37.46
N PRO A 769 21.94 -29.20 36.44
CA PRO A 769 20.98 -29.60 35.42
C PRO A 769 20.00 -30.65 35.94
N SER A 770 18.82 -30.75 35.31
CA SER A 770 17.86 -31.82 35.59
C SER A 770 18.17 -33.12 34.81
N LYS A 771 17.74 -34.27 35.34
CA LYS A 771 17.68 -35.58 34.68
C LYS A 771 16.62 -35.47 33.59
N ALA A 772 17.02 -35.56 32.33
CA ALA A 772 16.10 -35.51 31.21
C ALA A 772 15.00 -36.58 31.33
N LYS A 773 13.72 -36.17 31.40
CA LYS A 773 12.59 -36.96 30.90
C LYS A 773 12.33 -36.52 29.45
N LYS A 774 11.94 -37.48 28.60
CA LYS A 774 11.74 -37.28 27.16
C LYS A 774 10.97 -35.97 26.85
N LYS A 775 11.58 -35.17 25.97
CA LYS A 775 11.06 -34.08 25.10
C LYS A 775 10.69 -32.69 25.64
N THR A 776 10.65 -32.37 26.94
CA THR A 776 10.02 -31.07 27.33
C THR A 776 10.81 -30.10 28.24
N ASN A 777 12.07 -30.35 28.63
CA ASN A 777 12.73 -29.46 29.61
C ASN A 777 14.11 -28.91 29.19
N ILE A 778 14.35 -28.70 27.88
CA ILE A 778 15.60 -28.07 27.38
C ILE A 778 15.52 -26.54 27.51
N GLY A 779 14.32 -25.94 27.47
CA GLY A 779 14.14 -24.50 27.51
C GLY A 779 14.63 -23.81 28.79
N ASN A 780 14.45 -24.45 29.94
CA ASN A 780 14.88 -23.92 31.23
C ASN A 780 16.40 -23.96 31.44
N ILE A 781 17.15 -24.75 30.67
CA ILE A 781 18.63 -24.80 30.76
C ILE A 781 19.26 -23.71 29.90
N LEU A 782 18.61 -23.32 28.80
CA LEU A 782 19.14 -22.36 27.82
C LEU A 782 18.89 -20.89 28.21
N GLY A 783 17.95 -20.60 29.11
CA GLY A 783 17.70 -19.26 29.64
C GLY A 783 18.85 -18.64 30.46
N TYR A 784 19.86 -19.43 30.83
CA TYR A 784 20.99 -19.00 31.68
C TYR A 784 22.32 -18.77 30.92
N ALA A 785 22.34 -19.01 29.59
CA ALA A 785 23.55 -18.95 28.77
C ALA A 785 23.72 -17.56 28.12
N THR A 786 24.40 -16.63 28.79
CA THR A 786 24.52 -15.23 28.31
C THR A 786 25.63 -15.00 27.29
N THR A 787 26.57 -15.94 27.11
CA THR A 787 27.66 -15.80 26.13
C THR A 787 27.63 -16.90 25.06
N PHE A 788 28.08 -16.56 23.86
CA PHE A 788 28.16 -17.51 22.75
C PHE A 788 29.07 -18.72 23.06
N SER A 789 30.13 -18.53 23.86
CA SER A 789 30.99 -19.63 24.32
C SER A 789 30.29 -20.53 25.35
N THR A 790 29.45 -19.96 26.24
CA THR A 790 28.60 -20.75 27.16
C THR A 790 27.57 -21.59 26.39
N LEU A 791 26.92 -21.00 25.38
CA LEU A 791 25.97 -21.67 24.49
C LEU A 791 26.64 -22.83 23.76
N GLY A 792 27.79 -22.61 23.13
CA GLY A 792 28.53 -23.65 22.41
C GLY A 792 28.98 -24.82 23.29
N MET A 793 29.52 -24.54 24.48
CA MET A 793 29.94 -25.57 25.44
C MET A 793 28.75 -26.32 26.05
N MET A 794 27.63 -25.65 26.32
CA MET A 794 26.41 -26.31 26.78
C MET A 794 25.80 -27.17 25.69
N VAL A 795 25.74 -26.70 24.44
CA VAL A 795 25.29 -27.49 23.30
C VAL A 795 26.18 -28.72 23.09
N ALA A 796 27.50 -28.59 23.16
CA ALA A 796 28.42 -29.74 23.10
C ALA A 796 28.20 -30.73 24.27
N SER A 797 27.91 -30.21 25.45
CA SER A 797 27.61 -31.01 26.65
C SER A 797 26.23 -31.70 26.59
N ILE A 798 25.23 -31.03 26.00
CA ILE A 798 23.88 -31.54 25.72
C ILE A 798 23.96 -32.59 24.60
N ALA A 799 24.72 -32.36 23.53
CA ALA A 799 24.99 -33.35 22.49
C ALA A 799 25.66 -34.61 23.06
N ASN A 800 26.62 -34.44 24.00
CA ASN A 800 27.20 -35.55 24.75
C ASN A 800 26.30 -36.14 25.85
N LEU A 801 25.17 -35.49 26.18
CA LEU A 801 24.13 -36.05 27.06
C LEU A 801 23.08 -36.83 26.26
N ILE A 802 22.84 -36.43 25.01
CA ILE A 802 21.90 -37.06 24.08
C ILE A 802 22.55 -38.26 23.38
N LYS A 803 23.88 -38.28 23.19
CA LYS A 803 24.62 -39.49 22.83
C LYS A 803 24.64 -40.47 24.01
N LYS A 804 23.64 -41.34 24.04
CA LYS A 804 23.71 -42.68 24.61
C LYS A 804 23.08 -43.66 23.64
#